data_AF-A0A662Q0K1-F1
#
_entry.id   AF-A0A662Q0K1-F1
#
_cell.length_a   1.000
_cell.length_b   1.000
_cell.length_c   1.000
_cell.angle_alpha   90.00
_cell.angle_beta   90.00
_cell.angle_gamma   90.00
#
_symmetry.space_group_name_H-M   'P 1'
#
loop_
_entity.id
_entity.type
_entity.pdbx_description
1 polymer ?
#
loop_
_entity_poly.entity_id
_entity_poly.type
_entity_poly.pdbx_seq_one_letter_code
_entity_poly.pdbx_strand_id
1 'polypeptide(L)'
;GVIPIEAKFMYRGWAEKLIEIRTERGRELKATPTHKLLTINSDGELSWIEAEKLRPGAPIAVPGRIMAENPKDEVSLDDAYFIGLFIAEGTPNPLSISTGSQLLRDWLIEYLRRRFDFDPTIEKRDRVFRILLRRSVRNVLGELVSCRAEEKFIPEKIINGSEDVIRHFLAGYLDGDGYISNFIEISTKSCKLASQLTYLLSRLGVEVTLREKEVDGKRYFRLFITGDGRKLVRTLPLKLKAHSIKTRNSAHGVPSVFTRYLRRTFMSISTHRGCLSKKMKSMYRGKTIGDLLVKNGWRNRRVINRETLMNIRELFINLRDNLKGIESMLQRGELTDNLFRDIYQNLPFAIRPILKERLELAKSSVGNYVIRGLPRDPARRDSIRRALLEVVKEKLNKLEEALKKLNLVMSLSWDFITEIREIDYHDYVYDFAVPDAGNFIGGNLPTILHNSQICHQLAVNVQLPPERGGLNGAALYIDTENSLPYDEHVLVVEDGLVRMRMIGEVVEDVLRESKASFRDGSYVAEPKKRIEVLAFDPEDYRVKPFPITAVMKHPPKKIYRVKLASGREVKVTRYHNFFTLREDGKLIPISTEDLSPGTFIAIPSKIPMIAEEIIMDLSEILSNCPEKFWVYGGEEFKSFLKGISKELRKIAKSLGVEPDRVYNWRSRGSLPLHVYNHIKHLIPERVAITLRIGGKNRRNSLPIKITLDRDLAFFLGLYAADGSKTEVNNQVIITSKNETVREFMKRFARKLDLNVRESKRTPDLIITSKPLIWFLKSLGIGDSATSKNAPAFMLGAPEEIRIAWLEGYLLGDGSENRLSRQVSCETISKPLANFILYLTESLGIPSRNCMITRSKNDGIHVSRNIYWSLEPIREPHLLNIPAKPFGKMLKRIREK
;
A
#
# COMPACT_ATOMS: atom_id res chain seq x y z
N GLY A 1 21.51 -22.88 2.53
CA GLY A 1 22.11 -21.86 3.42
C GLY A 1 21.40 -20.55 3.19
N VAL A 2 21.81 -19.48 3.85
CA VAL A 2 21.37 -18.12 3.49
C VAL A 2 22.17 -17.66 2.28
N ILE A 3 21.49 -17.14 1.26
CA ILE A 3 22.07 -16.61 0.02
C ILE A 3 21.69 -15.13 -0.14
N PRO A 4 22.50 -14.31 -0.84
CA PRO A 4 22.15 -12.91 -1.09
C PRO A 4 21.00 -12.80 -2.09
N ILE A 5 20.10 -11.86 -1.85
CA ILE A 5 18.94 -11.55 -2.69
C ILE A 5 18.81 -10.02 -2.71
N GLU A 6 18.48 -9.47 -3.89
CA GLU A 6 18.32 -8.03 -4.07
C GLU A 6 17.08 -7.51 -3.31
N ALA A 7 17.28 -6.49 -2.47
CA ALA A 7 16.18 -5.76 -1.85
C ALA A 7 15.63 -4.73 -2.84
N LYS A 8 14.30 -4.68 -3.03
CA LYS A 8 13.67 -3.85 -4.07
C LYS A 8 13.08 -2.56 -3.53
N PHE A 9 12.64 -2.54 -2.27
CA PHE A 9 12.02 -1.35 -1.67
C PHE A 9 12.46 -1.19 -0.21
N MET A 10 12.36 0.05 0.29
CA MET A 10 12.60 0.42 1.68
C MET A 10 11.33 1.08 2.24
N TYR A 11 10.99 0.76 3.48
CA TYR A 11 9.78 1.24 4.14
C TYR A 11 10.11 1.95 5.44
N ARG A 12 9.34 3.00 5.74
CA ARG A 12 9.32 3.69 7.03
C ARG A 12 7.87 3.74 7.52
N GLY A 13 7.63 3.27 8.73
CA GLY A 13 6.29 3.28 9.36
C GLY A 13 6.37 3.82 10.79
N TRP A 14 5.28 4.37 11.32
CA TRP A 14 5.23 4.83 12.71
C TRP A 14 4.85 3.67 13.64
N ALA A 15 5.50 3.55 14.79
CA ALA A 15 5.15 2.56 15.81
C ALA A 15 5.01 3.23 17.18
N GLU A 16 3.86 3.03 17.81
CA GLU A 16 3.65 3.47 19.19
C GLU A 16 4.44 2.60 20.17
N LYS A 17 4.49 1.28 19.92
CA LYS A 17 5.06 0.29 20.83
C LYS A 17 5.95 -0.71 20.10
N LEU A 18 6.93 -1.24 20.80
CA LEU A 18 7.79 -2.33 20.34
C LEU A 18 7.81 -3.48 21.35
N ILE A 19 8.15 -4.66 20.86
CA ILE A 19 8.47 -5.84 21.65
C ILE A 19 9.99 -6.01 21.64
N GLU A 20 10.60 -5.95 22.82
CA GLU A 20 12.01 -6.28 23.03
C GLU A 20 12.15 -7.75 23.44
N ILE A 21 12.97 -8.50 22.70
CA ILE A 21 13.21 -9.93 22.88
C ILE A 21 14.70 -10.14 23.17
N ARG A 22 14.99 -10.85 24.26
CA ARG A 22 16.36 -11.28 24.61
C ARG A 22 16.47 -12.79 24.57
N THR A 23 17.63 -13.30 24.15
CA THR A 23 17.87 -14.76 24.06
C THR A 23 19.04 -15.24 24.91
N GLU A 24 19.09 -16.54 25.15
CA GLU A 24 20.12 -17.20 25.95
C GLU A 24 21.54 -16.95 25.45
N ARG A 25 21.71 -16.77 24.13
CA ARG A 25 23.01 -16.58 23.50
C ARG A 25 23.34 -15.11 23.20
N GLY A 26 22.54 -14.17 23.70
CA GLY A 26 22.85 -12.74 23.70
C GLY A 26 22.27 -11.94 22.53
N ARG A 27 21.25 -12.46 21.83
CA ARG A 27 20.49 -11.64 20.87
C ARG A 27 19.60 -10.69 21.64
N GLU A 28 19.56 -9.46 21.17
CA GLU A 28 18.64 -8.41 21.61
C GLU A 28 17.95 -7.86 20.36
N LEU A 29 16.64 -8.07 20.27
CA LEU A 29 15.83 -7.70 19.12
C LEU A 29 14.74 -6.75 19.59
N LYS A 30 14.50 -5.67 18.84
CA LYS A 30 13.35 -4.80 19.01
C LYS A 30 12.55 -4.85 17.71
N ALA A 31 11.28 -5.21 17.80
CA ALA A 31 10.42 -5.34 16.63
C ALA A 31 9.00 -4.88 16.95
N THR A 32 8.21 -4.56 15.93
CA THR A 32 6.79 -4.27 16.13
C THR A 32 6.06 -5.52 16.64
N PRO A 33 4.93 -5.37 17.37
CA PRO A 33 4.16 -6.51 17.89
C PRO A 33 3.82 -7.57 16.82
N THR A 34 3.54 -7.12 15.59
CA THR A 34 3.15 -7.95 14.44
C THR A 34 4.33 -8.51 13.64
N HIS A 35 5.57 -8.10 13.93
CA HIS A 35 6.74 -8.66 13.25
C HIS A 35 6.90 -10.13 13.60
N LYS A 36 7.18 -10.99 12.61
CA LYS A 36 7.22 -12.44 12.81
C LYS A 36 8.63 -12.97 12.95
N LEU A 37 8.82 -13.94 13.83
CA LEU A 37 10.06 -14.72 13.94
C LEU A 37 9.77 -16.19 13.64
N LEU A 38 10.69 -16.84 12.94
CA LEU A 38 10.57 -18.26 12.60
C LEU A 38 10.88 -19.10 13.85
N THR A 39 9.96 -19.98 14.20
CA THR A 39 10.04 -20.85 15.39
C THR A 39 9.54 -22.26 15.08
N ILE A 40 9.58 -23.16 16.07
CA ILE A 40 8.94 -24.48 16.02
C ILE A 40 7.76 -24.50 16.97
N ASN A 41 6.57 -24.75 16.44
CA ASN A 41 5.33 -24.80 17.22
C ASN A 41 5.24 -26.07 18.08
N SER A 42 4.17 -26.18 18.86
CA SER A 42 3.91 -27.31 19.77
C SER A 42 3.77 -28.67 19.06
N ASP A 43 3.48 -28.69 17.76
CA ASP A 43 3.38 -29.90 16.94
C ASP A 43 4.72 -30.34 16.34
N GLY A 44 5.78 -29.54 16.53
CA GLY A 44 7.10 -29.80 15.97
C GLY A 44 7.25 -29.31 14.54
N GLU A 45 6.41 -28.38 14.08
CA GLU A 45 6.48 -27.80 12.74
C GLU A 45 7.05 -26.39 12.74
N LEU A 46 7.73 -26.02 11.65
CA LEU A 46 8.22 -24.67 11.43
C LEU A 46 7.05 -23.70 11.22
N SER A 47 7.07 -22.57 11.90
CA SER A 47 6.01 -21.57 11.83
C SER A 47 6.54 -20.16 12.10
N TRP A 48 6.00 -19.18 11.38
CA TRP A 48 6.22 -17.76 11.67
C TRP A 48 5.23 -17.30 12.73
N ILE A 49 5.72 -16.84 13.88
CA ILE A 49 4.89 -16.37 15.00
C ILE A 49 5.23 -14.90 15.26
N GLU A 50 4.20 -14.09 15.49
CA GLU A 50 4.31 -12.66 15.82
C GLU A 50 5.06 -12.46 17.14
N ALA A 51 5.84 -11.37 17.22
CA ALA A 51 6.69 -11.05 18.35
C ALA A 51 5.91 -11.02 19.68
N GLU A 52 4.70 -10.44 19.68
CA GLU A 52 3.84 -10.36 20.87
C GLU A 52 3.30 -11.72 21.35
N LYS A 53 3.26 -12.73 20.46
CA LYS A 53 2.76 -14.09 20.76
C LYS A 53 3.84 -15.03 21.25
N LEU A 54 5.11 -14.65 21.11
CA LEU A 54 6.23 -15.42 21.64
C LEU A 54 6.25 -15.35 23.16
N ARG A 55 6.89 -16.33 23.79
CA ARG A 55 7.04 -16.42 25.24
C ARG A 55 8.47 -16.87 25.59
N PRO A 56 8.99 -16.54 26.79
CA PRO A 56 10.24 -17.11 27.29
C PRO A 56 10.26 -18.64 27.17
N GLY A 57 11.40 -19.19 26.78
CA GLY A 57 11.60 -20.60 26.48
C GLY A 57 11.25 -21.02 25.04
N ALA A 58 10.61 -20.17 24.24
CA ALA A 58 10.38 -20.46 22.83
C ALA A 58 11.70 -20.41 22.04
N PRO A 59 11.95 -21.36 21.11
CA PRO A 59 13.11 -21.31 20.23
C PRO A 59 12.86 -20.35 19.06
N ILE A 60 13.85 -19.57 18.66
CA ILE A 60 13.84 -18.82 17.41
C ILE A 60 14.92 -19.34 16.47
N ALA A 61 14.61 -19.36 15.18
CA ALA A 61 15.54 -19.76 14.14
C ALA A 61 16.55 -18.64 13.86
N VAL A 62 17.80 -19.03 13.70
CA VAL A 62 18.93 -18.14 13.39
C VAL A 62 19.74 -18.78 12.25
N PRO A 63 20.50 -18.00 11.47
CA PRO A 63 21.21 -18.55 10.33
C PRO A 63 22.28 -19.55 10.80
N GLY A 64 22.24 -20.78 10.29
CA GLY A 64 23.26 -21.79 10.59
C GLY A 64 24.58 -21.56 9.85
N ARG A 65 24.52 -20.94 8.67
CA ARG A 65 25.68 -20.44 7.92
C ARG A 65 25.24 -19.33 6.96
N ILE A 66 26.01 -18.26 6.91
CA ILE A 66 25.81 -17.14 5.97
C ILE A 66 26.76 -17.33 4.79
N MET A 67 26.22 -17.45 3.57
CA MET A 67 27.01 -17.60 2.35
C MET A 67 27.18 -16.24 1.68
N ALA A 68 28.34 -16.01 1.07
CA ALA A 68 28.58 -14.85 0.22
C ALA A 68 28.67 -15.31 -1.23
N GLU A 69 28.05 -14.56 -2.14
CA GLU A 69 28.27 -14.74 -3.58
C GLU A 69 29.47 -13.88 -3.98
N ASN A 70 30.46 -14.50 -4.63
CA ASN A 70 31.66 -13.85 -5.17
C ASN A 70 32.43 -13.01 -4.14
N PRO A 71 33.11 -13.64 -3.16
CA PRO A 71 33.96 -12.92 -2.22
C PRO A 71 35.03 -12.10 -2.95
N LYS A 72 35.32 -10.90 -2.45
CA LYS A 72 36.35 -10.01 -3.01
C LYS A 72 37.56 -9.97 -2.08
N ASP A 73 38.63 -10.64 -2.49
CA ASP A 73 39.89 -10.67 -1.74
C ASP A 73 40.73 -9.44 -2.09
N GLU A 74 40.42 -8.31 -1.44
CA GLU A 74 41.14 -7.04 -1.58
C GLU A 74 42.43 -6.96 -0.75
N VAL A 75 42.66 -7.96 0.11
CA VAL A 75 43.82 -8.04 1.00
C VAL A 75 44.48 -9.41 0.88
N SER A 76 45.80 -9.45 1.05
CA SER A 76 46.50 -10.72 1.15
C SER A 76 46.13 -11.45 2.46
N LEU A 77 46.38 -12.76 2.50
CA LEU A 77 46.15 -13.57 3.71
C LEU A 77 47.00 -13.07 4.90
N ASP A 78 48.23 -12.61 4.63
CA ASP A 78 49.09 -12.02 5.65
C ASP A 78 48.58 -10.65 6.12
N ASP A 79 48.06 -9.82 5.21
CA ASP A 79 47.39 -8.56 5.59
C ASP A 79 46.16 -8.83 6.46
N ALA A 80 45.37 -9.84 6.13
CA ALA A 80 44.21 -10.24 6.93
C ALA A 80 44.61 -10.65 8.36
N TYR A 81 45.64 -11.49 8.49
CA TYR A 81 46.20 -11.88 9.78
C TYR A 81 46.74 -10.67 10.56
N PHE A 82 47.49 -9.78 9.90
CA PHE A 82 48.01 -8.56 10.51
C PHE A 82 46.91 -7.63 11.02
N ILE A 83 45.84 -7.42 10.24
CA ILE A 83 44.68 -6.63 10.67
C ILE A 83 44.04 -7.26 11.91
N GLY A 84 43.83 -8.58 11.91
CA GLY A 84 43.30 -9.30 13.07
C GLY A 84 44.15 -9.09 14.33
N LEU A 85 45.46 -9.24 14.20
CA LEU A 85 46.42 -9.02 15.28
C LEU A 85 46.43 -7.57 15.78
N PHE A 86 46.35 -6.59 14.88
CA PHE A 86 46.26 -5.17 15.25
C PHE A 86 44.96 -4.86 15.99
N ILE A 87 43.83 -5.42 15.58
CA ILE A 87 42.57 -5.22 16.31
C ILE A 87 42.67 -5.83 17.71
N ALA A 88 43.33 -6.97 17.89
CA ALA A 88 43.58 -7.53 19.21
C ALA A 88 44.50 -6.63 20.06
N GLU A 89 45.73 -6.39 19.60
CA GLU A 89 46.84 -5.89 20.44
C GLU A 89 47.35 -4.49 20.06
N GLY A 90 46.75 -3.86 19.05
CA GLY A 90 47.16 -2.56 18.54
C GLY A 90 46.69 -1.39 19.40
N THR A 91 47.53 -0.36 19.51
CA THR A 91 47.24 0.93 20.15
C THR A 91 47.60 2.09 19.20
N PRO A 92 46.80 3.18 19.16
CA PRO A 92 47.04 4.30 18.24
C PRO A 92 48.14 5.27 18.72
N ASN A 93 48.47 5.30 20.02
CA ASN A 93 49.42 6.27 20.55
C ASN A 93 50.39 5.72 21.64
N PRO A 94 51.71 5.64 21.35
CA PRO A 94 52.27 5.62 20.00
C PRO A 94 51.75 4.41 19.21
N LEU A 95 51.59 4.58 17.89
CA LEU A 95 51.07 3.54 17.00
C LEU A 95 51.93 2.27 17.09
N SER A 96 51.40 1.22 17.71
CA SER A 96 52.17 0.01 18.01
C SER A 96 51.30 -1.22 18.22
N ILE A 97 51.91 -2.40 18.09
CA ILE A 97 51.37 -3.68 18.55
C ILE A 97 52.25 -4.16 19.70
N SER A 98 51.64 -4.62 20.79
CA SER A 98 52.37 -5.23 21.90
C SER A 98 52.13 -6.73 21.94
N THR A 99 53.16 -7.54 22.21
CA THR A 99 52.98 -8.98 22.37
C THR A 99 54.01 -9.57 23.32
N GLY A 100 53.60 -10.55 24.13
CA GLY A 100 54.54 -11.35 24.94
C GLY A 100 55.22 -12.48 24.16
N SER A 101 54.82 -12.73 22.91
CA SER A 101 55.33 -13.84 22.12
C SER A 101 56.48 -13.44 21.22
N GLN A 102 57.59 -14.16 21.34
CA GLN A 102 58.74 -14.02 20.44
C GLN A 102 58.40 -14.44 19.01
N LEU A 103 57.57 -15.47 18.84
CA LEU A 103 57.14 -15.94 17.52
C LEU A 103 56.29 -14.91 16.78
N LEU A 104 55.33 -14.26 17.47
CA LEU A 104 54.53 -13.19 16.86
C LEU A 104 55.38 -11.96 16.55
N ARG A 105 56.32 -11.61 17.44
CA ARG A 105 57.27 -10.53 17.21
C ARG A 105 58.05 -10.77 15.92
N ASP A 106 58.67 -11.94 15.78
CA ASP A 106 59.52 -12.26 14.64
C ASP A 106 58.71 -12.31 13.33
N TRP A 107 57.51 -12.90 13.38
CA TRP A 107 56.60 -12.88 12.23
C TRP A 107 56.18 -11.44 11.83
N LEU A 108 55.87 -10.59 12.82
CA LEU A 108 55.46 -9.21 12.55
C LEU A 108 56.59 -8.39 11.93
N ILE A 109 57.84 -8.55 12.39
CA ILE A 109 59.00 -7.88 11.80
C ILE A 109 59.14 -8.27 10.33
N GLU A 110 59.10 -9.57 10.04
CA GLU A 110 59.27 -10.08 8.68
C GLU A 110 58.13 -9.63 7.75
N TYR A 111 56.90 -9.64 8.27
CA TYR A 111 55.75 -9.08 7.55
C TYR A 111 55.94 -7.59 7.24
N LEU A 112 56.38 -6.77 8.21
CA LEU A 112 56.58 -5.33 8.00
C LEU A 112 57.69 -5.03 7.00
N ARG A 113 58.80 -5.78 7.03
CA ARG A 113 59.87 -5.69 6.01
C ARG A 113 59.34 -5.99 4.63
N ARG A 114 58.74 -7.18 4.45
CA ARG A 114 58.24 -7.64 3.14
C ARG A 114 57.12 -6.77 2.59
N ARG A 115 56.20 -6.30 3.45
CA ARG A 115 54.98 -5.60 3.01
C ARG A 115 55.14 -4.08 2.90
N PHE A 116 55.97 -3.47 3.74
CA PHE A 116 56.07 -2.00 3.88
C PHE A 116 57.50 -1.47 3.80
N ASP A 117 58.49 -2.33 3.56
CA ASP A 117 59.89 -1.96 3.36
C ASP A 117 60.48 -1.14 4.52
N PHE A 118 60.20 -1.57 5.77
CA PHE A 118 60.85 -0.98 6.94
C PHE A 118 61.10 -1.95 8.09
N ASP A 119 62.18 -1.69 8.81
CA ASP A 119 62.46 -2.29 10.11
C ASP A 119 61.77 -1.51 11.24
N PRO A 120 60.87 -2.15 12.01
CA PRO A 120 60.21 -1.49 13.14
C PRO A 120 61.15 -1.32 14.33
N THR A 121 61.01 -0.22 15.05
CA THR A 121 61.65 -0.06 16.37
C THR A 121 60.94 -0.94 17.39
N ILE A 122 61.70 -1.69 18.18
CA ILE A 122 61.19 -2.62 19.19
C ILE A 122 61.61 -2.13 20.57
N GLU A 123 60.64 -1.84 21.42
CA GLU A 123 60.86 -1.57 22.84
C GLU A 123 60.54 -2.84 23.63
N LYS A 124 61.50 -3.34 24.42
CA LYS A 124 61.26 -4.46 25.33
C LYS A 124 61.07 -3.91 26.74
N ARG A 125 59.93 -4.21 27.36
CA ARG A 125 59.67 -3.96 28.78
C ARG A 125 59.22 -5.27 29.42
N ASP A 126 59.97 -5.75 30.41
CA ASP A 126 59.81 -7.07 31.03
C ASP A 126 59.76 -8.22 29.99
N ARG A 127 58.62 -8.92 29.93
CA ARG A 127 58.34 -10.04 29.02
C ARG A 127 57.51 -9.62 27.79
N VAL A 128 57.30 -8.32 27.56
CA VAL A 128 56.46 -7.80 26.47
C VAL A 128 57.32 -7.03 25.47
N PHE A 129 57.12 -7.32 24.19
CA PHE A 129 57.69 -6.58 23.07
C PHE A 129 56.66 -5.60 22.55
N ARG A 130 57.01 -4.32 22.50
CA ARG A 130 56.23 -3.28 21.83
C ARG A 130 56.89 -2.94 20.50
N ILE A 131 56.19 -3.23 19.41
CA ILE A 131 56.65 -3.00 18.04
C ILE A 131 56.01 -1.70 17.54
N LEU A 132 56.82 -0.66 17.32
CA LEU A 132 56.38 0.63 16.81
C LEU A 132 56.11 0.54 15.30
N LEU A 133 54.95 1.02 14.87
CA LEU A 133 54.52 1.02 13.47
C LEU A 133 54.67 2.42 12.86
N ARG A 134 55.01 2.49 11.57
CA ARG A 134 55.10 3.75 10.80
C ARG A 134 53.76 4.12 10.20
N ARG A 135 53.57 5.39 9.82
CA ARG A 135 52.34 5.88 9.16
C ARG A 135 51.97 5.09 7.89
N SER A 136 52.92 4.48 7.20
CA SER A 136 52.69 3.66 6.00
C SER A 136 51.73 2.48 6.21
N VAL A 137 51.63 1.93 7.44
CA VAL A 137 50.69 0.84 7.73
C VAL A 137 49.22 1.26 7.61
N ARG A 138 48.94 2.57 7.60
CA ARG A 138 47.59 3.13 7.35
C ARG A 138 47.00 2.65 6.02
N ASN A 139 47.83 2.35 5.02
CA ASN A 139 47.36 1.82 3.74
C ASN A 139 46.63 0.47 3.89
N VAL A 140 46.97 -0.31 4.92
CA VAL A 140 46.30 -1.59 5.23
C VAL A 140 45.31 -1.43 6.38
N LEU A 141 45.60 -0.65 7.41
CA LEU A 141 44.75 -0.55 8.60
C LEU A 141 43.63 0.50 8.47
N GLY A 142 43.74 1.46 7.54
CA GLY A 142 42.77 2.53 7.35
C GLY A 142 42.54 3.33 8.64
N GLU A 143 41.28 3.51 9.02
CA GLU A 143 40.87 4.25 10.22
C GLU A 143 41.27 3.56 11.54
N LEU A 144 41.56 2.24 11.51
CA LEU A 144 41.91 1.49 12.73
C LEU A 144 43.14 2.05 13.44
N VAL A 145 44.05 2.71 12.72
CA VAL A 145 45.26 3.31 13.31
C VAL A 145 44.97 4.42 14.32
N SER A 146 43.74 4.93 14.33
CA SER A 146 43.31 6.01 15.23
C SER A 146 42.31 5.54 16.30
N CYS A 147 41.80 4.31 16.20
CA CYS A 147 40.72 3.82 17.07
C CYS A 147 41.22 3.42 18.47
N ARG A 148 40.43 3.76 19.49
CA ARG A 148 40.54 3.19 20.84
C ARG A 148 39.88 1.81 20.91
N ALA A 149 40.10 1.08 21.99
CA ALA A 149 39.61 -0.29 22.16
C ALA A 149 38.09 -0.44 22.01
N GLU A 150 37.32 0.53 22.50
CA GLU A 150 35.86 0.63 22.40
C GLU A 150 35.33 1.01 21.01
N GLU A 151 36.18 1.54 20.13
CA GLU A 151 35.84 2.00 18.78
C GLU A 151 36.27 1.02 17.67
N LYS A 152 37.05 0.00 18.02
CA LYS A 152 37.58 -0.98 17.06
C LYS A 152 36.45 -1.66 16.28
N PHE A 153 36.70 -1.98 15.01
CA PHE A 153 35.73 -2.63 14.13
C PHE A 153 36.45 -3.52 13.11
N ILE A 154 35.72 -4.42 12.46
CA ILE A 154 36.22 -5.24 11.35
C ILE A 154 36.04 -4.45 10.04
N PRO A 155 37.12 -4.21 9.27
CA PRO A 155 37.02 -3.55 7.96
C PRO A 155 36.17 -4.32 6.95
N GLU A 156 35.50 -3.61 6.05
CA GLU A 156 34.62 -4.21 5.03
C GLU A 156 35.34 -5.22 4.12
N LYS A 157 36.60 -4.94 3.76
CA LYS A 157 37.46 -5.85 2.99
C LYS A 157 37.71 -7.20 3.66
N ILE A 158 37.54 -7.29 4.98
CA ILE A 158 37.56 -8.57 5.71
C ILE A 158 36.15 -9.18 5.75
N ILE A 159 35.12 -8.35 6.01
CA ILE A 159 33.71 -8.81 6.07
C ILE A 159 33.26 -9.42 4.74
N ASN A 160 33.73 -8.87 3.61
CA ASN A 160 33.40 -9.30 2.25
C ASN A 160 34.43 -10.28 1.63
N GLY A 161 35.49 -10.60 2.35
CA GLY A 161 36.54 -11.51 1.89
C GLY A 161 36.11 -12.97 1.80
N SER A 162 36.97 -13.79 1.23
CA SER A 162 36.83 -15.26 1.16
C SER A 162 36.91 -15.89 2.56
N GLU A 163 36.54 -17.16 2.65
CA GLU A 163 36.69 -17.88 3.92
C GLU A 163 38.15 -17.95 4.38
N ASP A 164 39.11 -17.96 3.46
CA ASP A 164 40.53 -17.98 3.80
C ASP A 164 40.99 -16.64 4.39
N VAL A 165 40.57 -15.51 3.80
CA VAL A 165 40.79 -14.18 4.38
C VAL A 165 40.20 -14.10 5.80
N ILE A 166 38.97 -14.57 5.98
CA ILE A 166 38.31 -14.62 7.30
C ILE A 166 39.09 -15.49 8.29
N ARG A 167 39.56 -16.67 7.87
CA ARG A 167 40.32 -17.60 8.72
C ARG A 167 41.63 -16.97 9.18
N HIS A 168 42.36 -16.32 8.28
CA HIS A 168 43.62 -15.66 8.62
C HIS A 168 43.40 -14.46 9.54
N PHE A 169 42.37 -13.66 9.28
CA PHE A 169 41.97 -12.58 10.19
C PHE A 169 41.64 -13.08 11.60
N LEU A 170 40.78 -14.09 11.72
CA LEU A 170 40.41 -14.68 13.01
C LEU A 170 41.61 -15.31 13.71
N ALA A 171 42.55 -15.90 12.96
CA ALA A 171 43.77 -16.45 13.51
C ALA A 171 44.65 -15.36 14.14
N GLY A 172 44.88 -14.25 13.44
CA GLY A 172 45.66 -13.13 13.98
C GLY A 172 45.01 -12.51 15.21
N TYR A 173 43.69 -12.37 15.20
CA TYR A 173 42.95 -11.88 16.36
C TYR A 173 43.05 -12.83 17.57
N LEU A 174 42.86 -14.13 17.37
CA LEU A 174 42.93 -15.13 18.46
C LEU A 174 44.35 -15.36 19.00
N ASP A 175 45.37 -15.21 18.17
CA ASP A 175 46.77 -15.25 18.62
C ASP A 175 47.14 -14.04 19.47
N GLY A 176 46.50 -12.88 19.24
CA GLY A 176 46.62 -11.71 20.12
C GLY A 176 45.83 -11.85 21.41
N ASP A 177 44.49 -11.79 21.31
CA ASP A 177 43.59 -11.58 22.47
C ASP A 177 42.63 -12.77 22.71
N GLY A 178 42.89 -13.92 22.08
CA GLY A 178 42.07 -15.12 22.21
C GLY A 178 42.48 -16.04 23.36
N TYR A 179 41.53 -16.50 24.17
CA TYR A 179 41.74 -17.58 25.14
C TYR A 179 41.23 -18.91 24.58
N ILE A 180 42.13 -19.88 24.36
CA ILE A 180 41.81 -21.19 23.78
C ILE A 180 42.05 -22.27 24.83
N SER A 181 40.98 -22.95 25.25
CA SER A 181 41.02 -24.05 26.20
C SER A 181 39.92 -25.08 25.86
N ASN A 182 39.21 -25.62 26.84
CA ASN A 182 38.01 -26.44 26.65
C ASN A 182 36.86 -25.68 25.98
N PHE A 183 36.89 -24.35 26.04
CA PHE A 183 36.07 -23.42 25.25
C PHE A 183 37.01 -22.37 24.65
N ILE A 184 36.48 -21.58 23.72
CA ILE A 184 37.22 -20.46 23.15
C ILE A 184 36.49 -19.20 23.56
N GLU A 185 37.27 -18.25 24.08
CA GLU A 185 36.77 -16.98 24.54
C GLU A 185 37.51 -15.85 23.85
N ILE A 186 36.73 -14.86 23.42
CA ILE A 186 37.20 -13.56 22.94
C ILE A 186 36.56 -12.50 23.84
N SER A 187 37.35 -11.54 24.34
CA SER A 187 36.81 -10.39 25.07
C SER A 187 37.10 -9.10 24.33
N THR A 188 36.15 -8.17 24.31
CA THR A 188 36.37 -6.84 23.72
C THR A 188 35.52 -5.79 24.42
N LYS A 189 35.99 -4.53 24.42
CA LYS A 189 35.21 -3.37 24.89
C LYS A 189 34.24 -2.86 23.82
N SER A 190 34.51 -3.15 22.55
CA SER A 190 33.70 -2.64 21.45
C SER A 190 32.49 -3.55 21.20
N CYS A 191 31.29 -3.01 21.40
CA CYS A 191 30.03 -3.67 21.02
C CYS A 191 29.96 -3.97 19.51
N LYS A 192 30.41 -3.02 18.67
CA LYS A 192 30.43 -3.15 17.20
C LYS A 192 31.29 -4.33 16.75
N LEU A 193 32.56 -4.36 17.19
CA LEU A 193 33.46 -5.50 16.98
C LEU A 193 32.89 -6.83 17.48
N ALA A 194 32.28 -6.88 18.67
CA ALA A 194 31.69 -8.12 19.19
C ALA A 194 30.59 -8.65 18.27
N SER A 195 29.70 -7.78 17.80
CA SER A 195 28.67 -8.10 16.81
C SER A 195 29.30 -8.58 15.49
N GLN A 196 30.23 -7.81 14.91
CA GLN A 196 30.87 -8.15 13.63
C GLN A 196 31.63 -9.49 13.69
N LEU A 197 32.30 -9.81 14.81
CA LEU A 197 32.95 -11.11 15.01
C LEU A 197 31.94 -12.26 14.97
N THR A 198 30.74 -12.09 15.55
CA THR A 198 29.69 -13.12 15.47
C THR A 198 29.12 -13.29 14.06
N TYR A 199 28.99 -12.22 13.28
CA TYR A 199 28.65 -12.30 11.86
C TYR A 199 29.72 -13.04 11.06
N LEU A 200 30.99 -12.72 11.30
CA LEU A 200 32.14 -13.35 10.63
C LEU A 200 32.23 -14.86 10.95
N LEU A 201 32.08 -15.24 12.22
CA LEU A 201 32.05 -16.63 12.66
C LEU A 201 30.84 -17.38 12.09
N SER A 202 29.70 -16.70 11.91
CA SER A 202 28.51 -17.29 11.26
C SER A 202 28.71 -17.55 9.77
N ARG A 203 29.61 -16.83 9.07
CA ARG A 203 30.00 -17.17 7.69
C ARG A 203 30.73 -18.53 7.62
N LEU A 204 31.51 -18.84 8.66
CA LEU A 204 32.19 -20.13 8.80
C LEU A 204 31.31 -21.23 9.44
N GLY A 205 30.02 -20.94 9.70
CA GLY A 205 29.08 -21.87 10.32
C GLY A 205 29.36 -22.15 11.80
N VAL A 206 29.99 -21.20 12.49
CA VAL A 206 30.29 -21.29 13.93
C VAL A 206 29.33 -20.45 14.73
N GLU A 207 28.64 -21.11 15.63
CA GLU A 207 27.71 -20.47 16.54
C GLU A 207 28.44 -19.92 17.78
N VAL A 208 28.06 -18.72 18.21
CA VAL A 208 28.69 -17.99 19.31
C VAL A 208 27.67 -17.67 20.39
N THR A 209 28.11 -17.58 21.64
CA THR A 209 27.33 -17.04 22.75
C THR A 209 27.96 -15.74 23.22
N LEU A 210 27.23 -14.64 23.14
CA LEU A 210 27.66 -13.33 23.64
C LEU A 210 27.18 -13.14 25.08
N ARG A 211 28.08 -12.67 25.95
CA ARG A 211 27.80 -12.27 27.33
C ARG A 211 28.38 -10.89 27.59
N GLU A 212 27.68 -10.10 28.38
CA GLU A 212 28.19 -8.83 28.89
C GLU A 212 28.74 -9.04 30.31
N LYS A 213 29.85 -8.36 30.62
CA LYS A 213 30.44 -8.31 31.96
C LYS A 213 30.85 -6.88 32.25
N GLU A 214 30.49 -6.39 33.43
CA GLU A 214 31.00 -5.12 33.94
C GLU A 214 32.17 -5.38 34.89
N VAL A 215 33.27 -4.66 34.70
CA VAL A 215 34.48 -4.71 35.54
C VAL A 215 34.94 -3.27 35.76
N ASP A 216 35.03 -2.85 37.02
CA ASP A 216 35.45 -1.49 37.41
C ASP A 216 34.68 -0.37 36.66
N GLY A 217 33.35 -0.53 36.53
CA GLY A 217 32.47 0.41 35.81
C GLY A 217 32.63 0.41 34.28
N LYS A 218 33.44 -0.50 33.72
CA LYS A 218 33.65 -0.64 32.28
C LYS A 218 32.96 -1.90 31.77
N ARG A 219 32.22 -1.77 30.67
CA ARG A 219 31.52 -2.88 30.02
C ARG A 219 32.45 -3.62 29.05
N TYR A 220 32.40 -4.94 29.13
CA TYR A 220 33.12 -5.86 28.26
C TYR A 220 32.16 -6.89 27.67
N PHE A 221 32.36 -7.20 26.40
CA PHE A 221 31.64 -8.21 25.64
C PHE A 221 32.52 -9.47 25.56
N ARG A 222 32.00 -10.61 25.99
CA ARG A 222 32.69 -11.92 25.98
C ARG A 222 31.96 -12.86 25.05
N LEU A 223 32.65 -13.31 24.01
CA LEU A 223 32.16 -14.26 23.03
C LEU A 223 32.69 -15.66 23.38
N PHE A 224 31.78 -16.61 23.54
CA PHE A 224 32.10 -18.01 23.83
C PHE A 224 31.78 -18.91 22.65
N ILE A 225 32.76 -19.72 22.23
CA ILE A 225 32.59 -20.79 21.24
C ILE A 225 32.74 -22.13 21.96
N THR A 226 31.70 -22.94 21.89
CA THR A 226 31.61 -24.25 22.55
C THR A 226 31.17 -25.34 21.56
N GLY A 227 31.01 -26.58 22.03
CA GLY A 227 30.48 -27.67 21.19
C GLY A 227 31.31 -27.94 19.93
N ASP A 228 30.61 -28.13 18.80
CA ASP A 228 31.21 -28.41 17.48
C ASP A 228 31.93 -27.21 16.87
N GLY A 229 31.60 -25.97 17.24
CA GLY A 229 32.25 -24.77 16.74
C GLY A 229 33.76 -24.74 17.00
N ARG A 230 34.22 -25.46 18.04
CA ARG A 230 35.64 -25.65 18.36
C ARG A 230 36.41 -26.41 17.29
N LYS A 231 35.75 -27.25 16.47
CA LYS A 231 36.39 -27.96 15.35
C LYS A 231 36.93 -26.96 14.32
N LEU A 232 36.25 -25.83 14.12
CA LEU A 232 36.70 -24.80 13.19
C LEU A 232 38.04 -24.19 13.62
N VAL A 233 38.32 -24.08 14.92
CA VAL A 233 39.61 -23.51 15.35
C VAL A 233 40.81 -24.39 14.98
N ARG A 234 40.61 -25.70 14.73
CA ARG A 234 41.64 -26.55 14.12
C ARG A 234 41.99 -26.15 12.68
N THR A 235 41.08 -25.45 12.01
CA THR A 235 41.22 -25.03 10.62
C THR A 235 41.70 -23.59 10.48
N LEU A 236 41.99 -22.91 11.60
CA LEU A 236 42.55 -21.57 11.59
C LEU A 236 44.09 -21.66 11.50
N PRO A 237 44.74 -20.83 10.66
CA PRO A 237 46.20 -20.77 10.50
C PRO A 237 46.85 -20.02 11.68
N LEU A 238 46.65 -20.52 12.90
CA LEU A 238 47.23 -19.96 14.13
C LEU A 238 48.74 -20.16 14.16
N LYS A 239 49.47 -19.16 14.65
CA LYS A 239 50.91 -19.20 14.80
C LYS A 239 51.33 -19.70 16.18
N LEU A 240 50.58 -19.38 17.25
CA LEU A 240 51.00 -19.70 18.61
C LEU A 240 50.46 -21.01 19.17
N LYS A 241 49.27 -21.43 18.74
CA LYS A 241 48.48 -22.43 19.46
C LYS A 241 48.13 -23.61 18.56
N ALA A 242 48.87 -24.71 18.68
CA ALA A 242 48.41 -26.04 18.24
C ALA A 242 47.73 -26.72 19.43
N HIS A 243 46.40 -26.93 19.40
CA HIS A 243 45.66 -27.43 20.57
C HIS A 243 44.87 -28.70 20.26
N SER A 244 45.06 -29.74 21.10
CA SER A 244 44.21 -30.94 21.12
C SER A 244 42.91 -30.67 21.87
N ILE A 245 41.94 -30.04 21.21
CA ILE A 245 40.65 -29.72 21.83
C ILE A 245 39.74 -30.96 21.83
N LYS A 246 39.34 -31.43 23.03
CA LYS A 246 38.32 -32.50 23.20
C LYS A 246 36.91 -31.90 23.09
N THR A 247 36.09 -32.45 22.19
CA THR A 247 34.68 -32.06 22.06
C THR A 247 33.82 -32.72 23.15
N ARG A 248 32.91 -31.95 23.73
CA ARG A 248 31.88 -32.37 24.69
C ARG A 248 30.52 -31.92 24.15
N ASN A 249 29.45 -32.59 24.58
CA ASN A 249 28.08 -32.24 24.23
C ASN A 249 27.77 -30.79 24.64
N SER A 250 27.07 -30.07 23.76
CA SER A 250 26.58 -28.70 24.00
C SER A 250 25.19 -28.74 24.62
N ALA A 251 24.89 -27.77 25.48
CA ALA A 251 23.52 -27.51 25.93
C ALA A 251 22.64 -26.89 24.82
N HIS A 252 23.25 -26.50 23.70
CA HIS A 252 22.60 -25.90 22.54
C HIS A 252 22.54 -26.91 21.37
N GLY A 253 21.42 -26.90 20.67
CA GLY A 253 21.14 -27.80 19.55
C GLY A 253 19.74 -27.54 18.98
N VAL A 254 19.24 -28.46 18.16
CA VAL A 254 17.91 -28.32 17.56
C VAL A 254 16.84 -28.57 18.63
N PRO A 255 15.78 -27.75 18.71
CA PRO A 255 14.70 -27.92 19.68
C PRO A 255 14.11 -29.33 19.63
N SER A 256 14.02 -29.99 20.78
CA SER A 256 13.55 -31.38 20.87
C SER A 256 12.12 -31.56 20.36
N VAL A 257 11.28 -30.53 20.51
CA VAL A 257 9.88 -30.52 20.04
C VAL A 257 9.76 -30.86 18.54
N PHE A 258 10.78 -30.57 17.72
CA PHE A 258 10.82 -30.98 16.30
C PHE A 258 10.67 -32.50 16.11
N THR A 259 11.17 -33.31 17.06
CA THR A 259 11.01 -34.76 16.97
C THR A 259 9.59 -35.24 17.17
N ARG A 260 8.66 -34.41 17.66
CA ARG A 260 7.24 -34.73 17.65
C ARG A 260 6.73 -34.93 16.22
N TYR A 261 7.12 -34.05 15.30
CA TYR A 261 6.85 -34.19 13.87
C TYR A 261 7.53 -35.45 13.30
N LEU A 262 8.84 -35.62 13.53
CA LEU A 262 9.58 -36.78 13.02
C LEU A 262 9.02 -38.12 13.54
N ARG A 263 8.61 -38.17 14.81
CA ARG A 263 7.93 -39.31 15.42
C ARG A 263 6.61 -39.61 14.71
N ARG A 264 5.74 -38.62 14.52
CA ARG A 264 4.45 -38.79 13.84
C ARG A 264 4.66 -39.35 12.45
N THR A 265 5.60 -38.79 11.70
CA THR A 265 5.94 -39.28 10.37
C THR A 265 6.46 -40.71 10.41
N PHE A 266 7.43 -41.01 11.27
CA PHE A 266 7.99 -42.35 11.42
C PHE A 266 6.93 -43.39 11.77
N MET A 267 6.06 -43.11 12.74
CA MET A 267 4.97 -44.01 13.16
C MET A 267 3.89 -44.19 12.09
N SER A 268 3.69 -43.18 11.22
CA SER A 268 2.79 -43.30 10.07
C SER A 268 3.38 -44.18 8.96
N ILE A 269 4.70 -44.30 8.88
CA ILE A 269 5.41 -45.08 7.86
C ILE A 269 5.64 -46.50 8.35
N SER A 270 6.15 -46.67 9.57
CA SER A 270 6.48 -47.96 10.17
C SER A 270 5.58 -48.29 11.36
N THR A 271 5.01 -49.49 11.35
CA THR A 271 4.14 -49.97 12.44
C THR A 271 4.81 -51.09 13.22
N HIS A 272 4.37 -51.34 14.46
CA HIS A 272 4.92 -52.41 15.32
C HIS A 272 4.88 -53.82 14.69
N ARG A 273 4.01 -54.04 13.70
CA ARG A 273 3.86 -55.33 12.98
C ARG A 273 4.47 -55.31 11.57
N GLY A 274 5.22 -54.27 11.21
CA GLY A 274 5.94 -54.18 9.94
C GLY A 274 7.33 -54.83 9.99
N CYS A 275 7.84 -55.23 8.83
CA CYS A 275 9.14 -55.88 8.68
C CYS A 275 10.22 -54.85 8.33
N LEU A 276 10.89 -54.32 9.34
CA LEU A 276 12.13 -53.56 9.15
C LEU A 276 13.32 -54.51 8.99
N SER A 277 14.28 -54.14 8.13
CA SER A 277 15.54 -54.88 7.96
C SER A 277 16.33 -54.97 9.27
N LYS A 278 17.22 -55.97 9.41
CA LYS A 278 18.11 -56.10 10.59
C LYS A 278 18.94 -54.83 10.82
N LYS A 279 19.43 -54.20 9.73
CA LYS A 279 20.18 -52.93 9.74
C LYS A 279 19.33 -51.76 10.29
N MET A 280 18.08 -51.65 9.88
CA MET A 280 17.18 -50.59 10.38
C MET A 280 16.78 -50.83 11.83
N LYS A 281 16.51 -52.09 12.20
CA LYS A 281 16.22 -52.47 13.59
C LYS A 281 17.39 -52.17 14.53
N SER A 282 18.64 -52.40 14.12
CA SER A 282 19.82 -52.07 14.93
C SER A 282 20.04 -50.56 15.11
N MET A 283 19.64 -49.73 14.12
CA MET A 283 19.76 -48.26 14.21
C MET A 283 18.96 -47.64 15.37
N TYR A 284 17.81 -48.19 15.77
CA TYR A 284 16.95 -47.59 16.82
C TYR A 284 16.67 -48.47 18.06
N ARG A 285 17.04 -49.75 18.11
CA ARG A 285 16.73 -50.65 19.26
C ARG A 285 17.54 -50.41 20.54
N GLY A 286 18.65 -49.67 20.52
CA GLY A 286 19.53 -49.46 21.68
C GLY A 286 20.11 -48.05 21.84
N LYS A 287 19.51 -47.03 21.23
CA LYS A 287 20.06 -45.66 21.16
C LYS A 287 19.01 -44.57 21.44
N THR A 288 19.47 -43.33 21.68
CA THR A 288 18.69 -42.08 21.78
C THR A 288 17.59 -41.94 20.72
N ILE A 289 17.82 -42.48 19.51
CA ILE A 289 16.87 -42.44 18.39
C ILE A 289 15.57 -43.20 18.70
N GLY A 290 15.67 -44.39 19.28
CA GLY A 290 14.48 -45.18 19.63
C GLY A 290 13.66 -44.50 20.72
N ASP A 291 14.32 -43.82 21.65
CA ASP A 291 13.66 -43.04 22.69
C ASP A 291 12.89 -41.84 22.08
N LEU A 292 13.52 -41.10 21.16
CA LEU A 292 12.91 -39.96 20.47
C LEU A 292 11.74 -40.37 19.54
N LEU A 293 11.94 -41.39 18.70
CA LEU A 293 10.97 -41.79 17.68
C LEU A 293 9.90 -42.78 18.18
N VAL A 294 10.16 -43.53 19.26
CA VAL A 294 9.24 -44.59 19.76
C VAL A 294 8.75 -44.36 21.19
N LYS A 295 9.54 -43.78 22.11
CA LYS A 295 9.19 -43.67 23.55
C LYS A 295 9.03 -42.24 24.09
N ASN A 296 8.61 -41.28 23.26
CA ASN A 296 8.37 -39.88 23.66
C ASN A 296 9.54 -39.17 24.39
N GLY A 297 10.78 -39.65 24.23
CA GLY A 297 11.95 -39.13 24.94
C GLY A 297 12.24 -37.65 24.70
N TRP A 298 11.62 -37.06 23.67
CA TRP A 298 11.75 -35.64 23.36
C TRP A 298 11.20 -34.72 24.46
N ARG A 299 10.24 -35.17 25.27
CA ARG A 299 9.69 -34.38 26.40
C ARG A 299 10.71 -34.13 27.51
N ASN A 300 11.63 -35.08 27.69
CA ASN A 300 12.63 -35.02 28.76
C ASN A 300 13.92 -34.31 28.31
N ARG A 301 13.93 -33.75 27.10
CA ARG A 301 15.08 -33.09 26.49
C ARG A 301 14.66 -31.72 26.02
N ARG A 302 15.54 -30.73 26.13
CA ARG A 302 15.30 -29.41 25.54
C ARG A 302 15.78 -29.33 24.09
N VAL A 303 16.94 -29.94 23.83
CA VAL A 303 17.60 -29.92 22.52
C VAL A 303 18.06 -31.31 22.10
N ILE A 304 18.35 -31.44 20.80
CA ILE A 304 18.92 -32.63 20.17
C ILE A 304 20.19 -32.21 19.46
N ASN A 305 21.25 -32.99 19.65
CA ASN A 305 22.52 -32.73 19.00
C ASN A 305 22.46 -33.06 17.49
N ARG A 306 23.37 -32.46 16.73
CA ARG A 306 23.41 -32.60 15.27
C ARG A 306 23.67 -34.04 14.81
N GLU A 307 24.51 -34.77 15.53
CA GLU A 307 24.83 -36.18 15.24
C GLU A 307 23.59 -37.08 15.34
N THR A 308 22.75 -36.90 16.36
CA THR A 308 21.49 -37.66 16.49
C THR A 308 20.55 -37.37 15.32
N LEU A 309 20.46 -36.12 14.87
CA LEU A 309 19.66 -35.76 13.69
C LEU A 309 20.22 -36.34 12.39
N MET A 310 21.55 -36.38 12.22
CA MET A 310 22.18 -37.05 11.07
C MET A 310 21.82 -38.54 11.04
N ASN A 311 21.87 -39.22 12.19
CA ASN A 311 21.48 -40.62 12.27
C ASN A 311 19.97 -40.84 11.98
N ILE A 312 19.10 -39.92 12.41
CA ILE A 312 17.66 -39.96 12.06
C ILE A 312 17.47 -39.75 10.55
N ARG A 313 18.21 -38.81 9.95
CA ARG A 313 18.19 -38.56 8.51
C ARG A 313 18.60 -39.81 7.73
N GLU A 314 19.67 -40.49 8.13
CA GLU A 314 20.11 -41.75 7.53
C GLU A 314 19.04 -42.84 7.64
N LEU A 315 18.38 -42.97 8.80
CA LEU A 315 17.27 -43.91 8.97
C LEU A 315 16.13 -43.61 7.98
N PHE A 316 15.78 -42.34 7.80
CA PHE A 316 14.72 -41.91 6.89
C PHE A 316 15.10 -42.12 5.41
N ILE A 317 16.37 -41.90 5.05
CA ILE A 317 16.90 -42.22 3.70
C ILE A 317 16.78 -43.73 3.43
N ASN A 318 17.23 -44.58 4.37
CA ASN A 318 17.12 -46.03 4.21
C ASN A 318 15.66 -46.50 4.09
N LEU A 319 14.72 -45.88 4.82
CA LEU A 319 13.29 -46.15 4.68
C LEU A 319 12.76 -45.79 3.29
N ARG A 320 13.18 -44.63 2.76
CA ARG A 320 12.77 -44.13 1.44
C ARG A 320 13.27 -45.06 0.35
N ASP A 321 14.55 -45.42 0.40
CA ASP A 321 15.19 -46.23 -0.64
C ASP A 321 14.58 -47.64 -0.66
N ASN A 322 14.26 -48.21 0.51
CA ASN A 322 13.52 -49.47 0.61
C ASN A 322 12.12 -49.36 -0.05
N LEU A 323 11.35 -48.31 0.26
CA LEU A 323 10.02 -48.11 -0.33
C LEU A 323 10.08 -47.84 -1.84
N LYS A 324 11.11 -47.14 -2.35
CA LYS A 324 11.33 -46.95 -3.79
C LYS A 324 11.63 -48.26 -4.50
N GLY A 325 12.41 -49.15 -3.87
CA GLY A 325 12.62 -50.50 -4.37
C GLY A 325 11.28 -51.25 -4.53
N ILE A 326 10.45 -51.23 -3.49
CA ILE A 326 9.12 -51.86 -3.50
C ILE A 326 8.19 -51.23 -4.55
N GLU A 327 8.22 -49.90 -4.70
CA GLU A 327 7.46 -49.20 -5.73
C GLU A 327 7.84 -49.69 -7.13
N SER A 328 9.14 -49.75 -7.43
CA SER A 328 9.63 -50.23 -8.73
C SER A 328 9.23 -51.69 -8.98
N MET A 329 9.20 -52.54 -7.95
CA MET A 329 8.75 -53.93 -8.06
C MET A 329 7.25 -54.02 -8.40
N LEU A 330 6.42 -53.18 -7.77
CA LEU A 330 4.97 -53.13 -8.01
C LEU A 330 4.59 -52.52 -9.37
N GLN A 331 5.49 -51.76 -10.00
CA GLN A 331 5.29 -51.15 -11.32
C GLN A 331 5.68 -52.07 -12.49
N ARG A 332 6.62 -53.00 -12.32
CA ARG A 332 7.25 -53.77 -13.41
C ARG A 332 6.48 -55.01 -13.90
N GLY A 333 5.34 -55.39 -13.30
CA GLY A 333 4.56 -56.53 -13.80
C GLY A 333 3.45 -57.02 -12.87
N GLU A 334 2.89 -58.19 -13.20
CA GLU A 334 1.85 -58.85 -12.41
C GLU A 334 2.34 -59.22 -10.99
N LEU A 335 1.45 -59.11 -10.02
CA LEU A 335 1.74 -59.46 -8.63
C LEU A 335 1.70 -61.00 -8.45
N THR A 336 2.85 -61.65 -8.60
CA THR A 336 3.02 -63.09 -8.33
C THR A 336 3.14 -63.39 -6.83
N ASP A 337 2.92 -64.64 -6.44
CA ASP A 337 3.05 -65.07 -5.03
C ASP A 337 4.47 -64.86 -4.48
N ASN A 338 5.49 -65.12 -5.30
CA ASN A 338 6.89 -64.91 -4.92
C ASN A 338 7.21 -63.42 -4.75
N LEU A 339 6.75 -62.59 -5.70
CA LEU A 339 6.90 -61.14 -5.64
C LEU A 339 6.20 -60.54 -4.42
N PHE A 340 4.99 -60.99 -4.13
CA PHE A 340 4.23 -60.54 -2.96
C PHE A 340 4.87 -60.96 -1.64
N ARG A 341 5.43 -62.17 -1.53
CA ARG A 341 6.19 -62.59 -0.34
C ARG A 341 7.44 -61.73 -0.14
N ASP A 342 8.18 -61.43 -1.21
CA ASP A 342 9.38 -60.59 -1.13
C ASP A 342 9.04 -59.15 -0.71
N ILE A 343 8.01 -58.56 -1.31
CA ILE A 343 7.48 -57.26 -0.89
C ILE A 343 7.05 -57.30 0.58
N TYR A 344 6.28 -58.32 0.99
CA TYR A 344 5.80 -58.45 2.36
C TYR A 344 6.93 -58.54 3.40
N GLN A 345 8.04 -59.21 3.08
CA GLN A 345 9.21 -59.32 3.96
C GLN A 345 9.98 -58.02 4.11
N ASN A 346 9.85 -57.09 3.16
CA ASN A 346 10.56 -55.81 3.16
C ASN A 346 9.66 -54.60 3.51
N LEU A 347 8.35 -54.80 3.63
CA LEU A 347 7.40 -53.73 3.95
C LEU A 347 7.55 -53.23 5.40
N PRO A 348 7.80 -51.93 5.63
CA PRO A 348 7.99 -51.39 6.97
C PRO A 348 6.68 -51.26 7.78
N PHE A 349 5.53 -51.63 7.21
CA PHE A 349 4.20 -51.54 7.80
C PHE A 349 3.35 -52.80 7.58
N ALA A 350 2.31 -52.94 8.38
CA ALA A 350 1.36 -54.05 8.26
C ALA A 350 0.36 -53.84 7.12
N ILE A 351 0.27 -54.80 6.19
CA ILE A 351 -0.66 -54.76 5.04
C ILE A 351 -2.12 -55.06 5.42
N ARG A 352 -2.35 -55.84 6.49
CA ARG A 352 -3.69 -56.33 6.88
C ARG A 352 -4.73 -55.23 7.10
N PRO A 353 -4.49 -54.20 7.95
CA PRO A 353 -5.47 -53.14 8.17
C PRO A 353 -5.70 -52.30 6.90
N ILE A 354 -4.65 -52.09 6.11
CA ILE A 354 -4.66 -51.21 4.94
C ILE A 354 -5.46 -51.84 3.79
N LEU A 355 -5.21 -53.12 3.48
CA LEU A 355 -5.95 -53.82 2.44
C LEU A 355 -7.39 -54.11 2.85
N LYS A 356 -7.69 -54.26 4.15
CA LYS A 356 -9.07 -54.30 4.62
C LYS A 356 -9.81 -53.00 4.30
N GLU A 357 -9.19 -51.86 4.61
CA GLU A 357 -9.81 -50.55 4.45
C GLU A 357 -9.99 -50.17 2.98
N ARG A 358 -8.97 -50.39 2.13
CA ARG A 358 -9.02 -49.99 0.72
C ARG A 358 -9.77 -50.93 -0.21
N LEU A 359 -9.93 -52.20 0.17
CA LEU A 359 -10.58 -53.23 -0.65
C LEU A 359 -11.81 -53.84 0.02
N GLU A 360 -12.24 -53.27 1.15
CA GLU A 360 -13.40 -53.72 1.96
C GLU A 360 -13.37 -55.21 2.34
N LEU A 361 -12.17 -55.78 2.51
CA LEU A 361 -11.98 -57.21 2.75
C LEU A 361 -12.13 -57.59 4.23
N ALA A 362 -12.68 -58.78 4.50
CA ALA A 362 -12.61 -59.39 5.83
C ALA A 362 -11.15 -59.59 6.29
N LYS A 363 -10.87 -59.33 7.59
CA LYS A 363 -9.50 -59.44 8.16
C LYS A 363 -8.88 -60.83 7.95
N SER A 364 -9.69 -61.88 7.94
CA SER A 364 -9.29 -63.27 7.71
C SER A 364 -8.76 -63.49 6.28
N SER A 365 -9.38 -62.86 5.28
CA SER A 365 -9.01 -63.01 3.87
C SER A 365 -7.61 -62.47 3.57
N VAL A 366 -7.24 -61.33 4.17
CA VAL A 366 -5.91 -60.72 3.95
C VAL A 366 -4.78 -61.48 4.66
N GLY A 367 -5.08 -62.07 5.82
CA GLY A 367 -4.11 -62.91 6.55
C GLY A 367 -3.75 -64.19 5.81
N ASN A 368 -4.70 -64.73 5.02
CA ASN A 368 -4.54 -65.95 4.25
C ASN A 368 -3.62 -65.77 3.03
N TYR A 369 -3.51 -64.58 2.43
CA TYR A 369 -2.68 -64.38 1.23
C TYR A 369 -1.19 -64.63 1.44
N VAL A 370 -0.68 -64.39 2.66
CA VAL A 370 0.73 -64.61 3.00
C VAL A 370 1.05 -66.11 3.18
N ILE A 371 0.07 -66.90 3.65
CA ILE A 371 0.25 -68.32 4.00
C ILE A 371 -0.22 -69.24 2.85
N ARG A 372 -1.34 -68.92 2.20
CA ARG A 372 -2.04 -69.74 1.19
C ARG A 372 -1.86 -69.23 -0.26
N GLY A 373 -1.23 -68.07 -0.46
CA GLY A 373 -1.08 -67.44 -1.77
C GLY A 373 -2.20 -66.45 -2.13
N LEU A 374 -1.94 -65.61 -3.14
CA LEU A 374 -2.84 -64.60 -3.70
C LEU A 374 -4.01 -65.25 -4.46
N PRO A 375 -5.18 -64.58 -4.55
CA PRO A 375 -6.33 -65.07 -5.32
C PRO A 375 -5.95 -65.43 -6.76
N ARG A 376 -6.55 -66.48 -7.35
CA ARG A 376 -6.30 -66.88 -8.74
C ARG A 376 -6.85 -65.88 -9.77
N ASP A 377 -7.80 -65.04 -9.36
CA ASP A 377 -8.40 -63.99 -10.20
C ASP A 377 -7.39 -62.84 -10.50
N PRO A 378 -7.03 -62.62 -11.77
CA PRO A 378 -6.11 -61.55 -12.19
C PRO A 378 -6.59 -60.14 -11.80
N ALA A 379 -7.91 -59.87 -11.88
CA ALA A 379 -8.46 -58.56 -11.56
C ALA A 379 -8.28 -58.22 -10.07
N ARG A 380 -8.44 -59.23 -9.20
CA ARG A 380 -8.20 -59.09 -7.76
C ARG A 380 -6.73 -58.98 -7.40
N ARG A 381 -5.83 -59.69 -8.09
CA ARG A 381 -4.36 -59.50 -7.94
C ARG A 381 -3.95 -58.09 -8.30
N ASP A 382 -4.47 -57.55 -9.40
CA ASP A 382 -4.18 -56.20 -9.83
C ASP A 382 -4.75 -55.14 -8.88
N SER A 383 -5.95 -55.37 -8.33
CA SER A 383 -6.53 -54.50 -7.30
C SER A 383 -5.67 -54.44 -6.03
N ILE A 384 -5.13 -55.58 -5.57
CA ILE A 384 -4.19 -55.63 -4.44
C ILE A 384 -2.89 -54.89 -4.78
N ARG A 385 -2.34 -55.11 -5.99
CA ARG A 385 -1.13 -54.44 -6.46
C ARG A 385 -1.31 -52.91 -6.48
N ARG A 386 -2.41 -52.41 -7.03
CA ARG A 386 -2.74 -50.97 -7.08
C ARG A 386 -2.89 -50.39 -5.67
N ALA A 387 -3.63 -51.07 -4.79
CA ALA A 387 -3.81 -50.62 -3.40
C ALA A 387 -2.48 -50.55 -2.64
N LEU A 388 -1.58 -51.53 -2.81
CA LEU A 388 -0.24 -51.50 -2.22
C LEU A 388 0.62 -50.38 -2.81
N LEU A 389 0.59 -50.21 -4.14
CA LEU A 389 1.35 -49.17 -4.83
C LEU A 389 0.93 -47.77 -4.36
N GLU A 390 -0.37 -47.52 -4.23
CA GLU A 390 -0.91 -46.25 -3.76
C GLU A 390 -0.46 -45.93 -2.33
N VAL A 391 -0.53 -46.90 -1.42
CA VAL A 391 -0.07 -46.76 -0.03
C VAL A 391 1.44 -46.51 0.05
N VAL A 392 2.23 -47.22 -0.77
CA VAL A 392 3.68 -47.03 -0.85
C VAL A 392 4.00 -45.62 -1.33
N LYS A 393 3.32 -45.13 -2.38
CA LYS A 393 3.46 -43.76 -2.89
C LYS A 393 3.11 -42.71 -1.84
N GLU A 394 1.99 -42.86 -1.13
CA GLU A 394 1.59 -41.94 -0.06
C GLU A 394 2.64 -41.86 1.06
N LYS A 395 3.20 -43.01 1.47
CA LYS A 395 4.24 -43.06 2.50
C LYS A 395 5.57 -42.50 2.01
N LEU A 396 5.93 -42.74 0.75
CA LEU A 396 7.10 -42.15 0.10
C LEU A 396 7.01 -40.62 0.09
N ASN A 397 5.88 -40.08 -0.34
CA ASN A 397 5.64 -38.63 -0.36
C ASN A 397 5.82 -38.01 1.03
N LYS A 398 5.20 -38.62 2.07
CA LYS A 398 5.37 -38.17 3.47
C LYS A 398 6.82 -38.21 3.93
N LEU A 399 7.57 -39.22 3.52
CA LEU A 399 8.96 -39.39 3.90
C LEU A 399 9.89 -38.39 3.19
N GLU A 400 9.65 -38.13 1.92
CA GLU A 400 10.38 -37.11 1.14
C GLU A 400 10.11 -35.70 1.70
N GLU A 401 8.86 -35.39 2.05
CA GLU A 401 8.51 -34.14 2.73
C GLU A 401 9.22 -34.01 4.09
N ALA A 402 9.24 -35.08 4.89
CA ALA A 402 9.92 -35.06 6.18
C ALA A 402 11.44 -34.94 6.05
N LEU A 403 12.06 -35.57 5.04
CA LEU A 403 13.48 -35.38 4.72
C LEU A 403 13.76 -33.93 4.31
N LYS A 404 12.89 -33.31 3.52
CA LYS A 404 13.00 -31.89 3.14
C LYS A 404 12.94 -30.98 4.38
N LYS A 405 11.93 -31.17 5.24
CA LYS A 405 11.78 -30.43 6.51
C LYS A 405 12.97 -30.66 7.45
N LEU A 406 13.45 -31.90 7.60
CA LEU A 406 14.62 -32.25 8.40
C LEU A 406 15.89 -31.55 7.90
N ASN A 407 16.15 -31.58 6.58
CA ASN A 407 17.29 -30.88 5.99
C ASN A 407 17.21 -29.36 6.21
N LEU A 408 16.01 -28.77 6.09
CA LEU A 408 15.78 -27.36 6.36
C LEU A 408 16.11 -27.01 7.82
N VAL A 409 15.54 -27.72 8.79
CA VAL A 409 15.81 -27.50 10.23
C VAL A 409 17.28 -27.69 10.56
N MET A 410 17.97 -28.64 9.93
CA MET A 410 19.42 -28.87 10.09
C MET A 410 20.29 -27.81 9.42
N SER A 411 19.75 -27.01 8.51
CA SER A 411 20.44 -25.87 7.89
C SER A 411 20.34 -24.59 8.72
N LEU A 412 19.43 -24.59 9.70
CA LEU A 412 19.20 -23.51 10.65
C LEU A 412 19.90 -23.82 11.97
N SER A 413 20.20 -22.75 12.70
CA SER A 413 20.60 -22.79 14.09
C SER A 413 19.46 -22.27 14.96
N TRP A 414 19.56 -22.49 16.27
CA TRP A 414 18.47 -22.19 17.19
C TRP A 414 18.97 -21.50 18.45
N ASP A 415 18.18 -20.56 18.92
CA ASP A 415 18.39 -19.85 20.18
C ASP A 415 17.08 -19.75 20.95
N PHE A 416 17.13 -19.62 22.27
CA PHE A 416 15.93 -19.64 23.11
C PHE A 416 15.71 -18.28 23.74
N ILE A 417 14.45 -17.84 23.73
CA ILE A 417 14.06 -16.58 24.34
C ILE A 417 14.17 -16.68 25.87
N THR A 418 14.79 -15.71 26.51
CA THR A 418 14.87 -15.58 27.98
C THR A 418 13.94 -14.51 28.51
N GLU A 419 13.72 -13.43 27.76
CA GLU A 419 12.92 -12.29 28.18
C GLU A 419 12.16 -11.71 26.99
N ILE A 420 10.92 -11.28 27.23
CA ILE A 420 10.11 -10.51 26.30
C ILE A 420 9.45 -9.39 27.09
N ARG A 421 9.58 -8.15 26.61
CA ARG A 421 8.93 -6.99 27.22
C ARG A 421 8.37 -6.06 26.16
N GLU A 422 7.22 -5.47 26.45
CA GLU A 422 6.67 -4.37 25.66
C GLU A 422 7.33 -3.06 26.11
N ILE A 423 7.73 -2.24 25.15
CA ILE A 423 8.32 -0.92 25.38
C ILE A 423 7.53 0.14 24.61
N ASP A 424 7.35 1.28 25.25
CA ASP A 424 6.78 2.47 24.62
C ASP A 424 7.85 3.12 23.73
N TYR A 425 7.49 3.54 22.51
CA TYR A 425 8.46 3.95 21.49
C TYR A 425 8.12 5.28 20.81
N HIS A 426 6.90 5.44 20.28
CA HIS A 426 6.43 6.67 19.63
C HIS A 426 7.42 7.29 18.61
N ASP A 427 7.97 6.46 17.71
CA ASP A 427 8.85 6.93 16.63
C ASP A 427 8.74 5.99 15.40
N TYR A 428 9.49 6.31 14.34
CA TYR A 428 9.53 5.53 13.11
C TYR A 428 10.32 4.23 13.27
N VAL A 429 9.82 3.18 12.61
CA VAL A 429 10.46 1.90 12.36
C VAL A 429 10.74 1.74 10.87
N TYR A 430 11.73 0.91 10.56
CA TYR A 430 12.23 0.70 9.20
C TYR A 430 12.15 -0.77 8.82
N ASP A 431 11.80 -1.06 7.57
CA ASP A 431 11.80 -2.41 7.01
C ASP A 431 12.29 -2.41 5.55
N PHE A 432 12.77 -3.55 5.10
CA PHE A 432 13.12 -3.78 3.69
C PHE A 432 12.00 -4.54 3.00
N ALA A 433 11.91 -4.49 1.68
CA ALA A 433 11.12 -5.42 0.88
C ALA A 433 12.06 -6.31 0.05
N VAL A 434 12.00 -7.61 0.30
CA VAL A 434 12.79 -8.65 -0.37
C VAL A 434 11.78 -9.67 -0.95
N PRO A 435 11.08 -9.34 -2.06
CA PRO A 435 9.93 -10.11 -2.54
C PRO A 435 10.25 -11.57 -2.84
N ASP A 436 11.46 -11.84 -3.32
CA ASP A 436 11.88 -13.17 -3.74
C ASP A 436 12.17 -14.10 -2.53
N ALA A 437 12.52 -13.52 -1.37
CA ALA A 437 12.92 -14.27 -0.16
C ALA A 437 11.86 -14.26 0.95
N GLY A 438 11.15 -13.15 1.13
CA GLY A 438 10.23 -12.92 2.26
C GLY A 438 10.90 -12.83 3.64
N ASN A 439 12.23 -12.73 3.71
CA ASN A 439 13.00 -12.59 4.96
C ASN A 439 14.41 -12.02 4.70
N PHE A 440 15.10 -11.57 5.75
CA PHE A 440 16.49 -11.09 5.69
C PHE A 440 17.25 -11.38 7.01
N ILE A 441 18.57 -11.17 7.02
CA ILE A 441 19.41 -11.34 8.22
C ILE A 441 19.75 -9.99 8.83
N GLY A 442 19.50 -9.84 10.14
CA GLY A 442 19.79 -8.61 10.87
C GLY A 442 19.84 -8.84 12.39
N GLY A 443 19.88 -7.73 13.13
CA GLY A 443 19.96 -7.72 14.60
C GLY A 443 21.37 -7.46 15.15
N ASN A 444 21.48 -7.37 16.48
CA ASN A 444 22.77 -7.20 17.14
C ASN A 444 23.69 -8.42 16.92
N LEU A 445 23.11 -9.61 16.74
CA LEU A 445 23.76 -10.83 16.26
C LEU A 445 22.93 -11.41 15.11
N PRO A 446 23.52 -12.25 14.24
CA PRO A 446 22.81 -12.82 13.09
C PRO A 446 21.49 -13.48 13.47
N THR A 447 20.38 -12.95 12.95
CA THR A 447 19.01 -13.42 13.21
C THR A 447 18.19 -13.35 11.93
N ILE A 448 17.28 -14.31 11.73
CA ILE A 448 16.36 -14.32 10.59
C ILE A 448 15.15 -13.46 10.94
N LEU A 449 14.92 -12.40 10.17
CA LEU A 449 13.83 -11.44 10.33
C LEU A 449 12.84 -11.58 9.18
N HIS A 450 11.54 -11.58 9.49
CA HIS A 450 10.49 -11.73 8.48
C HIS A 450 10.30 -10.42 7.71
N ASN A 451 9.99 -10.54 6.42
CA ASN A 451 9.64 -9.42 5.58
C ASN A 451 8.11 -9.37 5.40
N SER A 452 7.42 -8.47 6.11
CA SER A 452 5.96 -8.45 6.18
C SER A 452 5.38 -7.43 5.20
N GLN A 453 5.13 -7.80 3.94
CA GLN A 453 4.33 -6.95 3.02
C GLN A 453 3.28 -7.76 2.26
N ILE A 454 2.28 -8.27 2.98
CA ILE A 454 1.13 -8.98 2.40
C ILE A 454 0.41 -8.12 1.36
N CYS A 455 0.19 -6.83 1.61
CA CYS A 455 -0.55 -5.97 0.66
C CYS A 455 0.21 -5.77 -0.65
N HIS A 456 1.51 -5.52 -0.60
CA HIS A 456 2.33 -5.39 -1.81
C HIS A 456 2.46 -6.73 -2.54
N GLN A 457 2.71 -7.82 -1.80
CA GLN A 457 2.79 -9.16 -2.39
C GLN A 457 1.46 -9.60 -3.00
N LEU A 458 0.33 -9.29 -2.38
CA LEU A 458 -1.00 -9.53 -2.94
C LEU A 458 -1.23 -8.67 -4.18
N ALA A 459 -0.84 -7.39 -4.16
CA ALA A 459 -0.98 -6.52 -5.32
C ALA A 459 -0.17 -7.02 -6.52
N VAL A 460 1.08 -7.41 -6.28
CA VAL A 460 1.97 -7.99 -7.28
C VAL A 460 1.43 -9.34 -7.78
N ASN A 461 1.07 -10.26 -6.88
CA ASN A 461 0.55 -11.58 -7.28
C ASN A 461 -0.78 -11.47 -8.02
N VAL A 462 -1.66 -10.53 -7.65
CA VAL A 462 -2.93 -10.33 -8.36
C VAL A 462 -2.66 -9.77 -9.75
N GLN A 463 -1.76 -8.80 -9.91
CA GLN A 463 -1.50 -8.13 -11.18
C GLN A 463 -0.58 -8.89 -12.14
N LEU A 464 0.24 -9.83 -11.64
CA LEU A 464 1.11 -10.62 -12.49
C LEU A 464 0.32 -11.57 -13.43
N PRO A 465 0.84 -11.86 -14.62
CA PRO A 465 0.27 -12.88 -15.49
C PRO A 465 0.33 -14.28 -14.87
N PRO A 466 -0.59 -15.21 -15.23
CA PRO A 466 -0.58 -16.57 -14.72
C PRO A 466 0.71 -17.34 -15.02
N GLU A 467 1.39 -17.05 -16.14
CA GLU A 467 2.67 -17.69 -16.48
C GLU A 467 3.80 -17.30 -15.50
N ARG A 468 3.64 -16.20 -14.78
CA ARG A 468 4.53 -15.72 -13.72
C ARG A 468 4.01 -15.99 -12.32
N GLY A 469 2.99 -16.85 -12.19
CA GLY A 469 2.40 -17.22 -10.90
C GLY A 469 1.41 -16.20 -10.34
N GLY A 470 0.90 -15.27 -11.17
CA GLY A 470 -0.11 -14.30 -10.77
C GLY A 470 -1.54 -14.63 -11.21
N LEU A 471 -2.46 -13.68 -11.05
CA LEU A 471 -3.90 -13.87 -11.29
C LEU A 471 -4.47 -13.02 -12.43
N ASN A 472 -3.65 -12.22 -13.11
CA ASN A 472 -4.07 -11.29 -14.18
C ASN A 472 -5.25 -10.38 -13.79
N GLY A 473 -5.35 -10.03 -12.50
CA GLY A 473 -6.41 -9.23 -11.92
C GLY A 473 -5.93 -7.82 -11.55
N ALA A 474 -6.86 -7.01 -11.04
CA ALA A 474 -6.57 -5.71 -10.45
C ALA A 474 -6.56 -5.82 -8.93
N ALA A 475 -5.60 -5.15 -8.28
CA ALA A 475 -5.56 -5.05 -6.83
C ALA A 475 -5.97 -3.63 -6.40
N LEU A 476 -7.01 -3.55 -5.58
CA LEU A 476 -7.47 -2.29 -5.00
C LEU A 476 -6.95 -2.20 -3.56
N TYR A 477 -6.02 -1.27 -3.31
CA TYR A 477 -5.58 -0.91 -1.97
C TYR A 477 -6.45 0.24 -1.46
N ILE A 478 -7.09 0.05 -0.32
CA ILE A 478 -8.03 1.02 0.26
C ILE A 478 -7.40 1.57 1.53
N ASP A 479 -6.86 2.78 1.41
CA ASP A 479 -6.45 3.57 2.56
C ASP A 479 -7.63 4.39 3.07
N THR A 480 -8.20 3.97 4.20
CA THR A 480 -9.33 4.66 4.83
C THR A 480 -8.93 5.97 5.53
N GLU A 481 -7.65 6.33 5.56
CA GLU A 481 -7.20 7.54 6.26
C GLU A 481 -7.17 8.79 5.36
N ASN A 482 -7.46 8.63 4.07
CA ASN A 482 -7.52 9.69 3.06
C ASN A 482 -8.96 9.94 2.58
N SER A 483 -9.82 10.53 3.42
CA SER A 483 -11.25 10.70 3.10
C SER A 483 -11.88 12.05 3.49
N LEU A 484 -12.99 12.36 2.82
CA LEU A 484 -13.82 13.57 2.99
C LEU A 484 -15.14 13.21 3.69
N PRO A 485 -15.72 14.11 4.51
CA PRO A 485 -17.06 13.92 5.06
C PRO A 485 -18.14 14.12 3.98
N TYR A 486 -19.33 13.59 4.25
CA TYR A 486 -20.45 13.51 3.31
C TYR A 486 -20.75 14.82 2.59
N ASP A 487 -20.75 15.93 3.31
CA ASP A 487 -21.23 17.23 2.87
C ASP A 487 -20.17 18.12 2.20
N GLU A 488 -18.95 17.61 1.99
CA GLU A 488 -17.95 18.30 1.17
C GLU A 488 -18.32 18.26 -0.31
N HIS A 489 -18.08 19.38 -1.00
CA HIS A 489 -18.43 19.52 -2.40
C HIS A 489 -17.30 19.06 -3.30
N VAL A 490 -17.65 18.38 -4.39
CA VAL A 490 -16.75 17.95 -5.46
C VAL A 490 -17.29 18.40 -6.81
N LEU A 491 -16.38 18.66 -7.75
CA LEU A 491 -16.70 18.94 -9.15
C LEU A 491 -16.65 17.64 -9.95
N VAL A 492 -17.83 17.12 -10.30
CA VAL A 492 -17.98 15.95 -11.15
C VAL A 492 -18.37 16.36 -12.56
N VAL A 493 -18.05 15.53 -13.55
CA VAL A 493 -18.50 15.68 -14.93
C VAL A 493 -19.46 14.54 -15.22
N GLU A 494 -20.72 14.90 -15.46
CA GLU A 494 -21.83 13.99 -15.78
C GLU A 494 -22.49 14.50 -17.06
N ASP A 495 -22.72 13.61 -18.04
CA ASP A 495 -23.31 13.95 -19.34
C ASP A 495 -22.58 15.10 -20.06
N GLY A 496 -21.25 15.18 -19.91
CA GLY A 496 -20.43 16.24 -20.52
C GLY A 496 -20.58 17.62 -19.88
N LEU A 497 -21.20 17.71 -18.69
CA LEU A 497 -21.39 18.97 -17.96
C LEU A 497 -20.77 18.91 -16.57
N VAL A 498 -20.18 20.03 -16.14
CA VAL A 498 -19.69 20.17 -14.76
C VAL A 498 -20.88 20.27 -13.81
N ARG A 499 -20.87 19.46 -12.75
CA ARG A 499 -21.81 19.53 -11.65
C ARG A 499 -21.05 19.66 -10.33
N MET A 500 -21.59 20.47 -9.44
CA MET A 500 -21.10 20.60 -8.08
C MET A 500 -22.04 19.81 -7.18
N ARG A 501 -21.55 18.72 -6.59
CA ARG A 501 -22.35 17.80 -5.76
C ARG A 501 -21.66 17.58 -4.42
N MET A 502 -22.43 17.19 -3.41
CA MET A 502 -21.84 16.65 -2.19
C MET A 502 -21.22 15.28 -2.52
N ILE A 503 -19.98 15.02 -2.09
CA ILE A 503 -19.31 13.74 -2.36
C ILE A 503 -20.12 12.56 -1.85
N GLY A 504 -20.79 12.73 -0.70
CA GLY A 504 -21.67 11.72 -0.13
C GLY A 504 -22.82 11.32 -1.06
N GLU A 505 -23.43 12.27 -1.77
CA GLU A 505 -24.50 11.96 -2.74
C GLU A 505 -23.98 11.11 -3.90
N VAL A 506 -22.81 11.46 -4.43
CA VAL A 506 -22.16 10.73 -5.52
C VAL A 506 -21.86 9.29 -5.10
N VAL A 507 -21.30 9.11 -3.89
CA VAL A 507 -20.98 7.80 -3.34
C VAL A 507 -22.25 6.97 -3.11
N GLU A 508 -23.29 7.54 -2.48
CA GLU A 508 -24.54 6.82 -2.20
C GLU A 508 -25.28 6.41 -3.47
N ASP A 509 -25.30 7.25 -4.51
CA ASP A 509 -25.90 6.88 -5.78
C ASP A 509 -25.18 5.70 -6.44
N VAL A 510 -23.84 5.71 -6.44
CA VAL A 510 -23.06 4.58 -6.97
C VAL A 510 -23.29 3.31 -6.15
N LEU A 511 -23.33 3.41 -4.82
CA LEU A 511 -23.62 2.27 -3.93
C LEU A 511 -25.03 1.69 -4.15
N ARG A 512 -26.02 2.54 -4.46
CA ARG A 512 -27.40 2.12 -4.75
C ARG A 512 -27.52 1.43 -6.10
N GLU A 513 -26.80 1.92 -7.11
CA GLU A 513 -26.85 1.38 -8.47
C GLU A 513 -25.99 0.12 -8.65
N SER A 514 -24.93 -0.06 -7.85
CA SER A 514 -23.87 -1.05 -8.08
C SER A 514 -23.82 -2.11 -6.99
N LYS A 515 -23.16 -3.25 -7.27
CA LYS A 515 -23.00 -4.31 -6.26
C LYS A 515 -21.89 -3.89 -5.30
N ALA A 516 -22.27 -3.36 -4.13
CA ALA A 516 -21.32 -2.96 -3.11
C ALA A 516 -20.74 -4.18 -2.36
N SER A 517 -19.46 -4.13 -2.07
CA SER A 517 -18.80 -5.00 -1.10
C SER A 517 -18.79 -4.33 0.27
N PHE A 518 -19.01 -5.10 1.32
CA PHE A 518 -19.02 -4.62 2.70
C PHE A 518 -18.05 -5.43 3.55
N ARG A 519 -17.13 -4.74 4.24
CA ARG A 519 -16.18 -5.36 5.16
C ARG A 519 -15.77 -4.35 6.24
N ASP A 520 -15.74 -4.79 7.49
CA ASP A 520 -15.25 -4.01 8.63
C ASP A 520 -15.87 -2.60 8.74
N GLY A 521 -17.18 -2.48 8.51
CA GLY A 521 -17.91 -1.21 8.56
C GLY A 521 -17.70 -0.30 7.34
N SER A 522 -16.98 -0.77 6.32
CA SER A 522 -16.68 -0.03 5.09
C SER A 522 -17.41 -0.60 3.89
N TYR A 523 -17.90 0.27 3.02
CA TYR A 523 -18.52 -0.06 1.73
C TYR A 523 -17.63 0.37 0.59
N VAL A 524 -17.57 -0.45 -0.46
CA VAL A 524 -16.81 -0.18 -1.69
C VAL A 524 -17.63 -0.64 -2.89
N ALA A 525 -17.74 0.20 -3.92
CA ALA A 525 -18.40 -0.15 -5.17
C ALA A 525 -17.73 0.51 -6.37
N GLU A 526 -17.82 -0.15 -7.52
CA GLU A 526 -17.43 0.40 -8.81
C GLU A 526 -18.65 1.02 -9.51
N PRO A 527 -18.53 2.19 -10.14
CA PRO A 527 -19.65 2.82 -10.81
C PRO A 527 -20.03 2.09 -12.11
N LYS A 528 -21.32 1.78 -12.27
CA LYS A 528 -21.88 1.18 -13.51
C LYS A 528 -21.90 2.14 -14.70
N LYS A 529 -21.97 3.45 -14.43
CA LYS A 529 -21.98 4.51 -15.44
C LYS A 529 -20.68 5.28 -15.31
N ARG A 530 -20.16 5.80 -16.42
CA ARG A 530 -18.97 6.65 -16.40
C ARG A 530 -19.31 7.97 -15.71
N ILE A 531 -18.70 8.19 -14.55
CA ILE A 531 -18.71 9.45 -13.82
C ILE A 531 -17.26 9.89 -13.73
N GLU A 532 -17.00 11.17 -13.98
CA GLU A 532 -15.66 11.74 -13.93
C GLU A 532 -15.56 12.81 -12.84
N VAL A 533 -14.36 13.05 -12.34
CA VAL A 533 -14.04 14.11 -11.39
C VAL A 533 -12.94 14.98 -11.97
N LEU A 534 -12.95 16.29 -11.67
CA LEU A 534 -11.85 17.17 -12.05
C LEU A 534 -10.66 16.99 -11.09
N ALA A 535 -9.51 16.61 -11.65
CA ALA A 535 -8.24 16.47 -10.92
C ALA A 535 -7.08 16.97 -11.79
N PHE A 536 -5.90 17.19 -11.22
CA PHE A 536 -4.70 17.54 -11.99
C PHE A 536 -3.94 16.29 -12.45
N ASP A 537 -3.33 16.36 -13.62
CA ASP A 537 -2.41 15.33 -14.10
C ASP A 537 -1.06 15.45 -13.37
N PRO A 538 -0.52 14.40 -12.75
CA PRO A 538 0.76 14.49 -12.04
C PRO A 538 1.97 14.75 -12.95
N GLU A 539 1.88 14.55 -14.27
CA GLU A 539 2.97 14.79 -15.22
C GLU A 539 3.10 16.28 -15.60
N ASP A 540 1.96 16.94 -15.87
CA ASP A 540 1.93 18.33 -16.37
C ASP A 540 1.20 19.33 -15.46
N TYR A 541 0.61 18.85 -14.36
CA TYR A 541 -0.15 19.59 -13.36
C TYR A 541 -1.40 20.32 -13.90
N ARG A 542 -1.89 19.96 -15.10
CA ARG A 542 -3.11 20.54 -15.68
C ARG A 542 -4.35 19.83 -15.18
N VAL A 543 -5.38 20.60 -14.85
CA VAL A 543 -6.68 20.07 -14.43
C VAL A 543 -7.45 19.54 -15.63
N LYS A 544 -7.89 18.28 -15.57
CA LYS A 544 -8.74 17.62 -16.58
C LYS A 544 -9.73 16.62 -15.92
N PRO A 545 -10.77 16.17 -16.63
CA PRO A 545 -11.65 15.11 -16.14
C PRO A 545 -10.91 13.76 -16.07
N PHE A 546 -11.12 13.03 -14.98
CA PHE A 546 -10.66 11.66 -14.80
C PHE A 546 -11.81 10.75 -14.37
N PRO A 547 -11.90 9.52 -14.88
CA PRO A 547 -12.94 8.58 -14.49
C PRO A 547 -12.79 8.15 -13.04
N ILE A 548 -13.90 8.11 -12.30
CA ILE A 548 -13.98 7.50 -10.98
C ILE A 548 -13.95 5.99 -11.18
N THR A 549 -12.95 5.32 -10.62
CA THR A 549 -12.79 3.86 -10.72
C THR A 549 -13.54 3.10 -9.62
N ALA A 550 -13.61 3.69 -8.42
CA ALA A 550 -14.35 3.15 -7.29
C ALA A 550 -14.79 4.27 -6.33
N VAL A 551 -15.85 4.00 -5.57
CA VAL A 551 -16.29 4.83 -4.44
C VAL A 551 -16.16 4.05 -3.14
N MET A 552 -15.96 4.77 -2.04
CA MET A 552 -15.85 4.19 -0.72
C MET A 552 -16.60 5.00 0.34
N LYS A 553 -17.09 4.30 1.37
CA LYS A 553 -17.76 4.89 2.53
C LYS A 553 -17.36 4.13 3.79
N HIS A 554 -16.92 4.84 4.82
CA HIS A 554 -16.52 4.26 6.12
C HIS A 554 -16.77 5.26 7.26
N PRO A 555 -16.87 4.79 8.52
CA PRO A 555 -17.03 5.68 9.67
C PRO A 555 -15.76 6.49 9.94
N PRO A 556 -15.84 7.83 10.08
CA PRO A 556 -14.68 8.65 10.40
C PRO A 556 -14.32 8.56 11.90
N LYS A 557 -13.03 8.57 12.24
CA LYS A 557 -12.58 8.71 13.64
C LYS A 557 -12.69 10.16 14.13
N LYS A 558 -12.15 11.10 13.34
CA LYS A 558 -12.13 12.54 13.63
C LYS A 558 -12.06 13.32 12.32
N ILE A 559 -12.73 14.46 12.28
CA ILE A 559 -12.72 15.39 11.14
C ILE A 559 -11.99 16.67 11.53
N TYR A 560 -11.07 17.08 10.66
CA TYR A 560 -10.29 18.30 10.73
C TYR A 560 -10.86 19.31 9.74
N ARG A 561 -10.65 20.59 10.03
CA ARG A 561 -11.12 21.70 9.21
C ARG A 561 -9.93 22.57 8.86
N VAL A 562 -9.55 22.57 7.60
CA VAL A 562 -8.42 23.35 7.08
C VAL A 562 -8.96 24.63 6.46
N LYS A 563 -8.48 25.78 6.95
CA LYS A 563 -8.82 27.10 6.43
C LYS A 563 -7.60 27.74 5.79
N LEU A 564 -7.74 28.19 4.55
CA LEU A 564 -6.70 28.90 3.82
C LEU A 564 -6.84 30.41 3.98
N ALA A 565 -5.73 31.14 3.86
CA ALA A 565 -5.73 32.60 3.88
C ALA A 565 -6.60 33.24 2.79
N SER A 566 -6.86 32.51 1.70
CA SER A 566 -7.79 32.93 0.64
C SER A 566 -9.27 32.86 1.04
N GLY A 567 -9.59 32.32 2.22
CA GLY A 567 -10.96 32.12 2.71
C GLY A 567 -11.58 30.78 2.31
N ARG A 568 -10.84 29.95 1.56
CA ARG A 568 -11.22 28.56 1.29
C ARG A 568 -11.20 27.75 2.57
N GLU A 569 -12.14 26.82 2.68
CA GLU A 569 -12.28 25.92 3.81
C GLU A 569 -12.64 24.53 3.28
N VAL A 570 -12.04 23.49 3.84
CA VAL A 570 -12.37 22.09 3.55
C VAL A 570 -12.30 21.28 4.83
N LYS A 571 -13.21 20.32 4.99
CA LYS A 571 -13.17 19.33 6.06
C LYS A 571 -12.62 18.01 5.56
N VAL A 572 -11.72 17.41 6.32
CA VAL A 572 -10.96 16.22 5.93
C VAL A 572 -10.64 15.32 7.13
N THR A 573 -10.15 14.11 6.88
CA THR A 573 -9.66 13.18 7.91
C THR A 573 -8.20 13.49 8.32
N ARG A 574 -7.70 12.90 9.43
CA ARG A 574 -6.38 13.21 10.03
C ARG A 574 -5.20 13.11 9.05
N TYR A 575 -5.22 12.12 8.18
CA TYR A 575 -4.11 11.84 7.26
C TYR A 575 -4.46 12.15 5.81
N HIS A 576 -5.55 12.88 5.56
CA HIS A 576 -5.86 13.34 4.21
C HIS A 576 -4.73 14.22 3.69
N ASN A 577 -4.26 13.92 2.50
CA ASN A 577 -3.13 14.62 1.90
C ASN A 577 -3.56 15.86 1.11
N PHE A 578 -2.84 16.96 1.35
CA PHE A 578 -2.78 18.13 0.51
C PHE A 578 -1.49 18.12 -0.31
N PHE A 579 -1.32 19.03 -1.25
CA PHE A 579 -0.07 19.20 -1.97
C PHE A 579 0.58 20.53 -1.58
N THR A 580 1.86 20.50 -1.20
CA THR A 580 2.68 21.67 -0.90
C THR A 580 3.89 21.73 -1.82
N LEU A 581 4.51 22.91 -1.94
CA LEU A 581 5.79 23.09 -2.62
C LEU A 581 6.93 22.86 -1.63
N ARG A 582 7.90 22.04 -2.03
CA ARG A 582 9.20 21.92 -1.37
C ARG A 582 10.14 23.04 -1.83
N GLU A 583 11.19 23.32 -1.07
CA GLU A 583 12.18 24.37 -1.37
C GLU A 583 12.83 24.24 -2.76
N ASP A 584 12.92 23.03 -3.31
CA ASP A 584 13.42 22.77 -4.66
C ASP A 584 12.38 22.93 -5.77
N GLY A 585 11.19 23.45 -5.45
CA GLY A 585 10.10 23.71 -6.38
C GLY A 585 9.24 22.49 -6.73
N LYS A 586 9.45 21.33 -6.10
CA LYS A 586 8.63 20.12 -6.34
C LYS A 586 7.35 20.12 -5.52
N LEU A 587 6.25 19.74 -6.15
CA LEU A 587 4.99 19.43 -5.48
C LEU A 587 5.11 18.09 -4.74
N ILE A 588 4.84 18.09 -3.44
CA ILE A 588 4.85 16.90 -2.60
C ILE A 588 3.54 16.80 -1.80
N PRO A 589 3.07 15.59 -1.48
CA PRO A 589 1.97 15.42 -0.56
C PRO A 589 2.38 15.82 0.87
N ILE A 590 1.47 16.43 1.61
CA ILE A 590 1.59 16.72 3.05
C ILE A 590 0.28 16.34 3.75
N SER A 591 0.37 15.59 4.84
CA SER A 591 -0.81 15.13 5.56
C SER A 591 -1.46 16.27 6.34
N THR A 592 -2.75 16.13 6.67
CA THR A 592 -3.45 17.14 7.48
C THR A 592 -2.84 17.32 8.87
N GLU A 593 -2.26 16.27 9.45
CA GLU A 593 -1.56 16.33 10.74
C GLU A 593 -0.26 17.14 10.68
N ASP A 594 0.43 17.12 9.55
CA ASP A 594 1.70 17.83 9.36
C ASP A 594 1.51 19.30 8.93
N LEU A 595 0.27 19.73 8.70
CA LEU A 595 -0.03 21.12 8.34
C LEU A 595 0.19 22.05 9.53
N SER A 596 0.84 23.18 9.25
CA SER A 596 0.97 24.29 10.19
C SER A 596 0.53 25.61 9.54
N PRO A 597 0.08 26.62 10.32
CA PRO A 597 -0.18 27.95 9.79
C PRO A 597 1.05 28.48 9.04
N GLY A 598 0.86 28.88 7.77
CA GLY A 598 1.93 29.31 6.88
C GLY A 598 2.35 28.28 5.84
N THR A 599 1.93 27.01 5.96
CA THR A 599 2.13 26.00 4.91
C THR A 599 1.41 26.42 3.61
N PHE A 600 2.13 26.40 2.49
CA PHE A 600 1.56 26.64 1.16
C PHE A 600 0.79 25.41 0.68
N ILE A 601 -0.46 25.60 0.23
CA ILE A 601 -1.29 24.53 -0.30
C ILE A 601 -1.62 24.83 -1.75
N ALA A 602 -1.41 23.83 -2.62
CA ALA A 602 -1.72 23.92 -4.03
C ALA A 602 -3.23 24.02 -4.24
N ILE A 603 -3.64 24.94 -5.11
CA ILE A 603 -5.01 25.13 -5.55
C ILE A 603 -5.04 25.18 -7.08
N PRO A 604 -6.14 24.77 -7.74
CA PRO A 604 -6.22 24.84 -9.19
C PRO A 604 -6.24 26.29 -9.66
N SER A 605 -5.37 26.64 -10.61
CA SER A 605 -5.30 27.96 -11.23
C SER A 605 -6.19 28.12 -12.46
N LYS A 606 -6.75 27.02 -12.98
CA LYS A 606 -7.68 27.00 -14.11
C LYS A 606 -8.58 25.77 -14.04
N ILE A 607 -9.83 25.91 -14.48
CA ILE A 607 -10.76 24.81 -14.75
C ILE A 607 -10.89 24.67 -16.28
N PRO A 608 -10.77 23.45 -16.83
CA PRO A 608 -10.86 23.23 -18.27
C PRO A 608 -12.28 23.48 -18.80
N MET A 609 -12.36 23.88 -20.07
CA MET A 609 -13.62 23.82 -20.81
C MET A 609 -13.99 22.35 -21.03
N ILE A 610 -15.23 21.99 -20.72
CA ILE A 610 -15.74 20.61 -20.86
C ILE A 610 -16.63 20.49 -22.10
N ALA A 611 -17.42 21.52 -22.40
CA ALA A 611 -18.32 21.54 -23.54
C ALA A 611 -18.10 22.81 -24.37
N GLU A 612 -17.98 22.66 -25.69
CA GLU A 612 -17.91 23.79 -26.63
C GLU A 612 -19.26 24.48 -26.79
N GLU A 613 -20.34 23.71 -26.81
CA GLU A 613 -21.71 24.19 -26.89
C GLU A 613 -22.58 23.50 -25.85
N ILE A 614 -23.41 24.27 -25.14
CA ILE A 614 -24.34 23.76 -24.13
C ILE A 614 -25.76 24.06 -24.61
N ILE A 615 -26.50 23.02 -24.99
CA ILE A 615 -27.90 23.12 -25.43
C ILE A 615 -28.78 22.51 -24.34
N MET A 616 -29.73 23.29 -23.84
CA MET A 616 -30.68 22.87 -22.82
C MET A 616 -32.03 22.55 -23.45
N ASP A 617 -32.50 21.31 -23.30
CA ASP A 617 -33.84 20.90 -23.70
C ASP A 617 -34.84 21.18 -22.56
N LEU A 618 -35.65 22.21 -22.74
CA LEU A 618 -36.69 22.58 -21.79
C LEU A 618 -37.77 21.51 -21.64
N SER A 619 -37.97 20.65 -22.63
CA SER A 619 -38.91 19.53 -22.47
C SER A 619 -38.44 18.59 -21.36
N GLU A 620 -37.14 18.32 -21.28
CA GLU A 620 -36.54 17.46 -20.25
C GLU A 620 -36.48 18.16 -18.90
N ILE A 621 -36.01 19.40 -18.88
CA ILE A 621 -35.89 20.23 -17.66
C ILE A 621 -37.24 20.44 -16.97
N LEU A 622 -38.32 20.58 -17.75
CA LEU A 622 -39.66 20.87 -17.25
C LEU A 622 -40.57 19.64 -17.09
N SER A 623 -40.10 18.45 -17.49
CA SER A 623 -40.89 17.21 -17.44
C SER A 623 -41.35 16.83 -16.03
N ASN A 624 -40.50 17.12 -15.03
CA ASN A 624 -40.75 16.77 -13.63
C ASN A 624 -41.38 17.91 -12.82
N CYS A 625 -41.79 19.00 -13.48
CA CYS A 625 -42.43 20.11 -12.79
C CYS A 625 -43.91 19.78 -12.47
N PRO A 626 -44.44 20.23 -11.32
CA PRO A 626 -45.86 20.04 -10.97
C PRO A 626 -46.80 20.81 -11.91
N GLU A 627 -46.28 21.82 -12.60
CA GLU A 627 -47.04 22.68 -13.50
C GLU A 627 -47.27 22.06 -14.88
N LYS A 628 -48.45 22.30 -15.45
CA LYS A 628 -48.78 21.84 -16.81
C LYS A 628 -48.19 22.78 -17.86
N PHE A 629 -47.43 22.20 -18.79
CA PHE A 629 -46.83 22.85 -19.95
C PHE A 629 -47.37 22.29 -21.27
N TRP A 630 -47.28 23.10 -22.32
CA TRP A 630 -47.65 22.75 -23.69
C TRP A 630 -46.52 23.05 -24.65
N VAL A 631 -46.35 22.16 -25.63
CA VAL A 631 -45.45 22.33 -26.77
C VAL A 631 -46.25 22.81 -27.97
N TYR A 632 -45.76 23.85 -28.63
CA TYR A 632 -46.38 24.52 -29.76
C TYR A 632 -45.46 24.48 -30.98
N GLY A 633 -46.03 24.27 -32.16
CA GLY A 633 -45.31 24.32 -33.43
C GLY A 633 -46.12 24.99 -34.55
N GLY A 634 -45.46 25.23 -35.68
CA GLY A 634 -46.06 25.81 -36.89
C GLY A 634 -46.80 24.79 -37.77
N GLU A 635 -47.00 25.11 -39.05
CA GLU A 635 -47.70 24.24 -40.01
C GLU A 635 -47.00 22.90 -40.23
N GLU A 636 -45.67 22.85 -40.25
CA GLU A 636 -44.94 21.59 -40.36
C GLU A 636 -45.23 20.65 -39.19
N PHE A 637 -45.28 21.19 -37.97
CA PHE A 637 -45.63 20.39 -36.79
C PHE A 637 -47.09 19.92 -36.86
N LYS A 638 -48.03 20.77 -37.29
CA LYS A 638 -49.42 20.35 -37.51
C LYS A 638 -49.52 19.22 -38.54
N SER A 639 -48.79 19.33 -39.65
CA SER A 639 -48.73 18.31 -40.70
C SER A 639 -48.19 16.99 -40.16
N PHE A 640 -47.09 17.05 -39.40
CA PHE A 640 -46.53 15.90 -38.71
C PHE A 640 -47.54 15.23 -37.77
N LEU A 641 -48.22 16.01 -36.91
CA LEU A 641 -49.23 15.48 -35.98
C LEU A 641 -50.44 14.86 -36.70
N LYS A 642 -50.82 15.38 -37.87
CA LYS A 642 -51.85 14.78 -38.72
C LYS A 642 -51.38 13.41 -39.24
N GLY A 643 -50.12 13.28 -39.66
CA GLY A 643 -49.51 12.05 -40.14
C GLY A 643 -49.49 10.93 -39.09
N ILE A 644 -49.20 11.26 -37.83
CA ILE A 644 -49.16 10.29 -36.72
C ILE A 644 -50.48 10.20 -35.92
N SER A 645 -51.59 10.71 -36.45
CA SER A 645 -52.86 10.85 -35.71
C SER A 645 -53.38 9.52 -35.12
N LYS A 646 -53.21 8.39 -35.84
CA LYS A 646 -53.63 7.06 -35.34
C LYS A 646 -52.80 6.61 -34.14
N GLU A 647 -51.50 6.87 -34.16
CA GLU A 647 -50.56 6.57 -33.09
C GLU A 647 -50.79 7.49 -31.88
N LEU A 648 -50.99 8.79 -32.11
CA LEU A 648 -51.34 9.75 -31.06
C LEU A 648 -52.61 9.37 -30.29
N ARG A 649 -53.63 8.82 -30.96
CA ARG A 649 -54.83 8.30 -30.27
C ARG A 649 -54.53 7.11 -29.38
N LYS A 650 -53.59 6.23 -29.78
CA LYS A 650 -53.15 5.10 -28.93
C LYS A 650 -52.43 5.62 -27.69
N ILE A 651 -51.49 6.56 -27.88
CA ILE A 651 -50.73 7.19 -26.78
C ILE A 651 -51.66 7.96 -25.84
N ALA A 652 -52.62 8.72 -26.38
CA ALA A 652 -53.62 9.41 -25.57
C ALA A 652 -54.40 8.41 -24.69
N LYS A 653 -54.89 7.32 -25.28
CA LYS A 653 -55.61 6.26 -24.55
C LYS A 653 -54.76 5.62 -23.46
N SER A 654 -53.49 5.30 -23.74
CA SER A 654 -52.59 4.70 -22.74
C SER A 654 -52.26 5.65 -21.58
N LEU A 655 -52.33 6.96 -21.81
CA LEU A 655 -52.11 7.99 -20.79
C LEU A 655 -53.40 8.43 -20.08
N GLY A 656 -54.52 7.74 -20.30
CA GLY A 656 -55.82 8.09 -19.72
C GLY A 656 -56.42 9.38 -20.26
N VAL A 657 -55.98 9.84 -21.44
CA VAL A 657 -56.49 11.04 -22.12
C VAL A 657 -57.51 10.63 -23.17
N GLU A 658 -58.65 11.33 -23.18
CA GLU A 658 -59.74 11.14 -24.13
C GLU A 658 -59.26 11.28 -25.59
N PRO A 659 -59.43 10.25 -26.45
CA PRO A 659 -58.89 10.24 -27.82
C PRO A 659 -59.36 11.39 -28.72
N ASP A 660 -60.54 11.95 -28.47
CA ASP A 660 -61.09 13.06 -29.26
C ASP A 660 -60.29 14.36 -29.07
N ARG A 661 -59.55 14.49 -27.97
CA ARG A 661 -58.63 15.63 -27.75
C ARG A 661 -57.49 15.67 -28.77
N VAL A 662 -57.15 14.54 -29.39
CA VAL A 662 -56.13 14.47 -30.46
C VAL A 662 -56.52 15.34 -31.66
N TYR A 663 -57.83 15.43 -31.97
CA TYR A 663 -58.30 16.32 -33.05
C TYR A 663 -57.92 17.78 -32.77
N ASN A 664 -58.14 18.23 -31.54
CA ASN A 664 -57.80 19.59 -31.12
C ASN A 664 -56.29 19.84 -31.15
N TRP A 665 -55.49 18.85 -30.72
CA TRP A 665 -54.03 18.96 -30.72
C TRP A 665 -53.44 19.12 -32.12
N ARG A 666 -53.83 18.24 -33.05
CA ARG A 666 -53.33 18.27 -34.45
C ARG A 666 -53.80 19.53 -35.20
N SER A 667 -55.02 20.01 -34.92
CA SER A 667 -55.59 21.20 -35.56
C SER A 667 -54.88 22.47 -35.09
N ARG A 668 -54.62 22.58 -33.77
CA ARG A 668 -53.98 23.76 -33.17
C ARG A 668 -52.46 23.73 -33.24
N GLY A 669 -51.84 22.59 -33.55
CA GLY A 669 -50.37 22.45 -33.54
C GLY A 669 -49.80 22.53 -32.13
N SER A 670 -50.52 21.96 -31.15
CA SER A 670 -50.17 22.06 -29.73
C SER A 670 -50.39 20.75 -28.99
N LEU A 671 -49.41 20.31 -28.20
CA LEU A 671 -49.50 19.10 -27.37
C LEU A 671 -49.20 19.40 -25.91
N PRO A 672 -49.86 18.72 -24.96
CA PRO A 672 -49.37 18.70 -23.58
C PRO A 672 -47.94 18.14 -23.52
N LEU A 673 -47.08 18.69 -22.67
CA LEU A 673 -45.67 18.29 -22.55
C LEU A 673 -45.51 16.77 -22.30
N HIS A 674 -46.30 16.21 -21.38
CA HIS A 674 -46.26 14.77 -21.09
C HIS A 674 -46.59 13.90 -22.31
N VAL A 675 -47.46 14.36 -23.23
CA VAL A 675 -47.74 13.66 -24.49
C VAL A 675 -46.59 13.85 -25.47
N TYR A 676 -46.06 15.07 -25.59
CA TYR A 676 -44.88 15.37 -26.42
C TYR A 676 -43.70 14.45 -26.08
N ASN A 677 -43.42 14.22 -24.80
CA ASN A 677 -42.32 13.35 -24.36
C ASN A 677 -42.41 11.91 -24.88
N HIS A 678 -43.62 11.41 -25.16
CA HIS A 678 -43.82 10.07 -25.73
C HIS A 678 -43.59 10.01 -27.23
N ILE A 679 -43.61 11.14 -27.94
CA ILE A 679 -43.45 11.20 -29.40
C ILE A 679 -42.21 11.96 -29.84
N LYS A 680 -41.44 12.57 -28.92
CA LYS A 680 -40.33 13.48 -29.27
C LYS A 680 -39.30 12.83 -30.19
N HIS A 681 -39.07 11.53 -30.03
CA HIS A 681 -38.15 10.73 -30.85
C HIS A 681 -38.65 10.48 -32.28
N LEU A 682 -39.94 10.68 -32.56
CA LEU A 682 -40.55 10.55 -33.89
C LEU A 682 -40.52 11.87 -34.68
N ILE A 683 -40.29 13.00 -34.01
CA ILE A 683 -40.35 14.34 -34.61
C ILE A 683 -39.08 14.59 -35.42
N PRO A 684 -39.16 14.91 -36.72
CA PRO A 684 -37.98 15.27 -37.51
C PRO A 684 -37.26 16.50 -36.94
N GLU A 685 -35.93 16.49 -36.95
CA GLU A 685 -35.13 17.57 -36.34
C GLU A 685 -35.48 18.96 -36.89
N ARG A 686 -35.75 19.07 -38.21
CA ARG A 686 -36.21 20.32 -38.86
C ARG A 686 -37.49 20.90 -38.23
N VAL A 687 -38.36 20.04 -37.71
CA VAL A 687 -39.59 20.45 -37.02
C VAL A 687 -39.26 20.75 -35.56
N ALA A 688 -38.47 19.90 -34.90
CA ALA A 688 -38.10 20.02 -33.50
C ALA A 688 -37.46 21.38 -33.15
N ILE A 689 -36.57 21.90 -34.00
CA ILE A 689 -35.91 23.21 -33.80
C ILE A 689 -36.88 24.40 -33.79
N THR A 690 -38.07 24.25 -34.38
CA THR A 690 -39.08 25.33 -34.44
C THR A 690 -40.05 25.31 -33.25
N LEU A 691 -39.99 24.27 -32.42
CA LEU A 691 -40.95 24.06 -31.35
C LEU A 691 -40.69 24.99 -30.17
N ARG A 692 -41.78 25.36 -29.51
CA ARG A 692 -41.79 26.26 -28.35
C ARG A 692 -42.55 25.63 -27.20
N ILE A 693 -42.14 25.92 -25.98
CA ILE A 693 -42.79 25.45 -24.75
C ILE A 693 -43.40 26.63 -23.99
N GLY A 694 -44.63 26.48 -23.51
CA GLY A 694 -45.36 27.54 -22.82
C GLY A 694 -46.39 27.02 -21.82
N GLY A 695 -47.16 27.94 -21.25
CA GLY A 695 -48.35 27.61 -20.46
C GLY A 695 -49.48 27.07 -21.34
N LYS A 696 -50.74 27.17 -20.90
CA LYS A 696 -51.92 26.75 -21.70
C LYS A 696 -52.10 27.60 -22.98
N ASN A 697 -51.57 28.82 -22.99
CA ASN A 697 -51.56 29.73 -24.13
C ASN A 697 -50.13 29.86 -24.67
N ARG A 698 -50.00 30.00 -26.00
CA ARG A 698 -48.70 30.16 -26.69
C ARG A 698 -47.96 31.45 -26.33
N ARG A 699 -48.67 32.48 -25.86
CA ARG A 699 -48.06 33.76 -25.44
C ARG A 699 -47.00 33.51 -24.37
N ASN A 700 -45.89 34.24 -24.46
CA ASN A 700 -44.76 34.15 -23.53
C ASN A 700 -44.12 32.74 -23.45
N SER A 701 -44.22 31.97 -24.52
CA SER A 701 -43.51 30.69 -24.68
C SER A 701 -42.02 30.91 -24.91
N LEU A 702 -41.20 29.89 -24.68
CA LEU A 702 -39.77 29.86 -24.97
C LEU A 702 -39.48 28.83 -26.07
N PRO A 703 -38.38 28.98 -26.83
CA PRO A 703 -37.86 27.88 -27.65
C PRO A 703 -37.68 26.61 -26.82
N ILE A 704 -38.02 25.44 -27.38
CA ILE A 704 -37.93 24.18 -26.61
C ILE A 704 -36.47 23.78 -26.34
N LYS A 705 -35.56 24.06 -27.28
CA LYS A 705 -34.12 23.94 -27.11
C LYS A 705 -33.54 25.36 -26.96
N ILE A 706 -32.77 25.61 -25.91
CA ILE A 706 -32.11 26.89 -25.67
C ILE A 706 -30.60 26.66 -25.61
N THR A 707 -29.85 27.33 -26.48
CA THR A 707 -28.39 27.36 -26.43
C THR A 707 -27.90 28.36 -25.37
N LEU A 708 -26.91 27.96 -24.57
CA LEU A 708 -26.21 28.84 -23.66
C LEU A 708 -25.24 29.74 -24.42
N ASP A 709 -25.74 30.88 -24.88
CA ASP A 709 -24.94 31.93 -25.50
C ASP A 709 -24.60 33.08 -24.53
N ARG A 710 -23.83 34.04 -25.04
CA ARG A 710 -23.37 35.22 -24.29
C ARG A 710 -24.52 35.98 -23.63
N ASP A 711 -25.63 36.16 -24.34
CA ASP A 711 -26.79 36.92 -23.83
C ASP A 711 -27.48 36.14 -22.71
N LEU A 712 -27.71 34.84 -22.89
CA LEU A 712 -28.30 34.03 -21.82
C LEU A 712 -27.40 34.00 -20.57
N ALA A 713 -26.10 33.78 -20.74
CA ALA A 713 -25.14 33.77 -19.63
C ALA A 713 -25.13 35.11 -18.87
N PHE A 714 -25.09 36.23 -19.60
CA PHE A 714 -25.15 37.57 -19.02
C PHE A 714 -26.46 37.81 -18.25
N PHE A 715 -27.60 37.38 -18.81
CA PHE A 715 -28.89 37.43 -18.13
C PHE A 715 -28.90 36.60 -16.83
N LEU A 716 -28.35 35.38 -16.85
CA LEU A 716 -28.26 34.54 -15.65
C LEU A 716 -27.38 35.17 -14.56
N GLY A 717 -26.29 35.85 -14.95
CA GLY A 717 -25.44 36.63 -14.06
C GLY A 717 -26.19 37.80 -13.42
N LEU A 718 -26.87 38.60 -14.23
CA LEU A 718 -27.73 39.70 -13.74
C LEU A 718 -28.83 39.19 -12.79
N TYR A 719 -29.47 38.07 -13.14
CA TYR A 719 -30.50 37.48 -12.28
C TYR A 719 -29.92 36.95 -10.97
N ALA A 720 -28.70 36.42 -10.96
CA ALA A 720 -28.04 35.99 -9.73
C ALA A 720 -27.69 37.18 -8.80
N ALA A 721 -27.38 38.35 -9.37
CA ALA A 721 -27.14 39.59 -8.64
C ALA A 721 -28.45 40.24 -8.13
N ASP A 722 -29.27 40.79 -9.02
CA ASP A 722 -30.43 41.65 -8.69
C ASP A 722 -31.78 41.05 -9.09
N GLY A 723 -31.81 39.77 -9.47
CA GLY A 723 -33.02 39.13 -9.94
C GLY A 723 -33.95 38.65 -8.84
N SER A 724 -35.25 38.73 -9.10
CA SER A 724 -36.29 38.07 -8.30
C SER A 724 -37.36 37.45 -9.21
N LYS A 725 -38.19 36.56 -8.66
CA LYS A 725 -39.30 35.95 -9.39
C LYS A 725 -40.59 35.93 -8.58
N THR A 726 -41.73 36.00 -9.26
CA THR A 726 -43.06 35.81 -8.68
C THR A 726 -43.80 34.70 -9.41
N GLU A 727 -44.11 33.61 -8.71
CA GLU A 727 -44.78 32.45 -9.32
C GLU A 727 -46.25 32.75 -9.62
N VAL A 728 -46.92 33.54 -8.77
CA VAL A 728 -48.34 33.91 -8.91
C VAL A 728 -48.61 34.60 -10.26
N ASN A 729 -47.76 35.55 -10.65
CA ASN A 729 -47.93 36.33 -11.88
C ASN A 729 -47.04 35.86 -13.03
N ASN A 730 -46.26 34.79 -12.81
CA ASN A 730 -45.25 34.31 -13.73
C ASN A 730 -44.24 35.39 -14.16
N GLN A 731 -43.78 36.25 -13.25
CA GLN A 731 -42.86 37.34 -13.54
C GLN A 731 -41.42 37.06 -13.08
N VAL A 732 -40.45 37.32 -13.95
CA VAL A 732 -39.04 37.51 -13.61
C VAL A 732 -38.75 39.00 -13.59
N ILE A 733 -38.12 39.48 -12.53
CA ILE A 733 -37.89 40.90 -12.26
C ILE A 733 -36.39 41.12 -12.09
N ILE A 734 -35.83 42.08 -12.81
CA ILE A 734 -34.47 42.61 -12.58
C ILE A 734 -34.62 44.05 -12.13
N THR A 735 -34.06 44.39 -10.97
CA THR A 735 -34.15 45.75 -10.42
C THR A 735 -32.87 46.51 -10.74
N SER A 736 -32.91 47.47 -11.68
CA SER A 736 -31.71 48.25 -12.01
C SER A 736 -32.05 49.60 -12.64
N LYS A 737 -31.33 50.64 -12.20
CA LYS A 737 -31.36 51.99 -12.82
C LYS A 737 -30.38 52.13 -13.99
N ASN A 738 -29.56 51.12 -14.26
CA ASN A 738 -28.53 51.18 -15.29
C ASN A 738 -29.17 51.03 -16.69
N GLU A 739 -28.95 52.02 -17.56
CA GLU A 739 -29.52 52.04 -18.92
C GLU A 739 -29.03 50.88 -19.78
N THR A 740 -27.76 50.49 -19.63
CA THR A 740 -27.17 49.32 -20.31
C THR A 740 -27.92 48.03 -19.94
N VAL A 741 -28.32 47.86 -18.67
CA VAL A 741 -29.14 46.72 -18.23
C VAL A 741 -30.53 46.78 -18.86
N ARG A 742 -31.13 47.97 -18.96
CA ARG A 742 -32.45 48.16 -19.58
C ARG A 742 -32.44 47.80 -21.06
N GLU A 743 -31.47 48.30 -21.82
CA GLU A 743 -31.34 48.00 -23.25
C GLU A 743 -31.06 46.51 -23.49
N PHE A 744 -30.18 45.93 -22.68
CA PHE A 744 -29.88 44.50 -22.71
C PHE A 744 -31.15 43.67 -22.48
N MET A 745 -31.93 43.96 -21.43
CA MET A 745 -33.16 43.22 -21.13
C MET A 745 -34.16 43.29 -22.28
N LYS A 746 -34.33 44.46 -22.91
CA LYS A 746 -35.19 44.61 -24.10
C LYS A 746 -34.69 43.80 -25.29
N ARG A 747 -33.38 43.74 -25.53
CA ARG A 747 -32.78 42.90 -26.58
C ARG A 747 -32.96 41.42 -26.29
N PHE A 748 -32.64 40.98 -25.07
CA PHE A 748 -32.74 39.61 -24.62
C PHE A 748 -34.18 39.07 -24.70
N ALA A 749 -35.16 39.85 -24.24
CA ALA A 749 -36.56 39.47 -24.35
C ALA A 749 -37.01 39.32 -25.81
N ARG A 750 -36.66 40.28 -26.68
CA ARG A 750 -36.97 40.21 -28.13
C ARG A 750 -36.40 38.95 -28.79
N LYS A 751 -35.15 38.60 -28.46
CA LYS A 751 -34.50 37.37 -28.95
C LYS A 751 -35.29 36.11 -28.61
N LEU A 752 -35.92 36.07 -27.43
CA LEU A 752 -36.75 34.95 -26.99
C LEU A 752 -38.23 35.07 -27.40
N ASP A 753 -38.62 36.09 -28.18
CA ASP A 753 -40.00 36.42 -28.50
C ASP A 753 -40.85 36.70 -27.22
N LEU A 754 -40.25 37.43 -26.29
CA LEU A 754 -40.83 37.91 -25.04
C LEU A 754 -40.85 39.45 -24.99
N ASN A 755 -41.67 40.00 -24.10
CA ASN A 755 -41.74 41.44 -23.85
C ASN A 755 -41.24 41.78 -22.44
N VAL A 756 -40.54 42.91 -22.33
CA VAL A 756 -40.17 43.53 -21.04
C VAL A 756 -41.17 44.64 -20.75
N ARG A 757 -41.75 44.61 -19.54
CA ARG A 757 -42.53 45.72 -18.98
C ARG A 757 -41.69 46.45 -17.96
N GLU A 758 -41.70 47.78 -18.01
CA GLU A 758 -41.07 48.63 -17.00
C GLU A 758 -42.10 49.01 -15.93
N SER A 759 -41.71 48.95 -14.66
CA SER A 759 -42.55 49.47 -13.56
C SER A 759 -42.60 51.00 -13.60
N LYS A 760 -43.77 51.56 -13.29
CA LYS A 760 -43.96 53.02 -13.20
C LYS A 760 -43.45 53.62 -11.87
N ARG A 761 -43.20 52.78 -10.85
CA ARG A 761 -42.90 53.21 -9.47
C ARG A 761 -41.48 52.86 -9.02
N THR A 762 -40.92 51.82 -9.61
CA THR A 762 -39.63 51.22 -9.23
C THR A 762 -38.82 50.99 -10.50
N PRO A 763 -37.48 50.92 -10.43
CA PRO A 763 -36.63 50.66 -11.59
C PRO A 763 -36.65 49.15 -11.99
N ASP A 764 -37.84 48.56 -12.01
CA ASP A 764 -38.04 47.13 -12.21
C ASP A 764 -38.30 46.83 -13.69
N LEU A 765 -37.52 45.88 -14.22
CA LEU A 765 -37.65 45.33 -15.57
C LEU A 765 -38.29 43.96 -15.47
N ILE A 766 -39.51 43.81 -15.99
CA ILE A 766 -40.38 42.67 -15.73
C ILE A 766 -40.61 41.86 -17.01
N ILE A 767 -40.19 40.60 -17.02
CA ILE A 767 -40.51 39.62 -18.07
C ILE A 767 -41.57 38.66 -17.52
N THR A 768 -42.73 38.59 -18.17
CA THR A 768 -43.77 37.63 -17.79
C THR A 768 -43.63 36.36 -18.63
N SER A 769 -43.17 35.26 -18.05
CA SER A 769 -43.08 33.96 -18.73
C SER A 769 -43.05 32.81 -17.73
N LYS A 770 -44.08 31.95 -17.79
CA LYS A 770 -44.17 30.72 -16.99
C LYS A 770 -42.98 29.77 -17.24
N PRO A 771 -42.62 29.40 -18.50
CA PRO A 771 -41.49 28.51 -18.74
C PRO A 771 -40.16 29.13 -18.29
N LEU A 772 -39.97 30.45 -18.37
CA LEU A 772 -38.73 31.11 -17.90
C LEU A 772 -38.53 30.97 -16.39
N ILE A 773 -39.59 31.15 -15.59
CA ILE A 773 -39.52 30.97 -14.14
C ILE A 773 -39.12 29.55 -13.77
N TRP A 774 -39.79 28.58 -14.38
CA TRP A 774 -39.52 27.19 -14.06
C TRP A 774 -38.17 26.74 -14.59
N PHE A 775 -37.71 27.30 -15.71
CA PHE A 775 -36.34 27.13 -16.17
C PHE A 775 -35.32 27.64 -15.13
N LEU A 776 -35.44 28.88 -14.66
CA LEU A 776 -34.56 29.44 -13.62
C LEU A 776 -34.61 28.63 -12.31
N LYS A 777 -35.80 28.15 -11.94
CA LYS A 777 -36.01 27.31 -10.76
C LYS A 777 -35.34 25.94 -10.90
N SER A 778 -35.51 25.27 -12.04
CA SER A 778 -34.87 23.99 -12.32
C SER A 778 -33.35 24.09 -12.45
N LEU A 779 -32.83 25.26 -12.82
CA LEU A 779 -31.39 25.55 -12.79
C LEU A 779 -30.84 25.79 -11.38
N GLY A 780 -31.69 25.89 -10.35
CA GLY A 780 -31.26 26.05 -8.96
C GLY A 780 -30.63 27.41 -8.64
N ILE A 781 -30.93 28.46 -9.42
CA ILE A 781 -30.34 29.81 -9.28
C ILE A 781 -30.90 30.57 -8.07
N GLY A 782 -31.97 30.06 -7.46
CA GLY A 782 -32.60 30.63 -6.26
C GLY A 782 -33.50 31.84 -6.53
N ASP A 783 -34.24 32.23 -5.50
CA ASP A 783 -35.26 33.28 -5.52
C ASP A 783 -35.16 34.28 -4.36
N SER A 784 -34.30 34.02 -3.38
CA SER A 784 -34.00 34.93 -2.27
C SER A 784 -32.50 35.19 -2.20
N ALA A 785 -32.08 36.30 -1.59
CA ALA A 785 -30.66 36.64 -1.43
C ALA A 785 -29.84 35.52 -0.72
N THR A 786 -30.45 34.78 0.20
CA THR A 786 -29.82 33.63 0.87
C THR A 786 -29.77 32.36 0.03
N SER A 787 -30.69 32.20 -0.93
CA SER A 787 -30.78 31.02 -1.80
C SER A 787 -30.19 31.23 -3.19
N LYS A 788 -29.75 32.45 -3.54
CA LYS A 788 -29.11 32.74 -4.83
C LYS A 788 -27.93 31.81 -5.07
N ASN A 789 -27.79 31.33 -6.29
CA ASN A 789 -26.71 30.44 -6.71
C ASN A 789 -26.46 30.61 -8.21
N ALA A 790 -25.55 29.82 -8.78
CA ALA A 790 -25.39 29.72 -10.22
C ALA A 790 -25.27 28.26 -10.67
N PRO A 791 -25.61 27.94 -11.92
CA PRO A 791 -25.51 26.58 -12.43
C PRO A 791 -24.04 26.16 -12.56
N ALA A 792 -23.67 25.02 -11.97
CA ALA A 792 -22.28 24.55 -11.96
C ALA A 792 -21.70 24.30 -13.36
N PHE A 793 -22.54 23.97 -14.36
CA PHE A 793 -22.07 23.75 -15.74
C PHE A 793 -21.41 24.99 -16.35
N MET A 794 -21.70 26.19 -15.82
CA MET A 794 -21.05 27.42 -16.22
C MET A 794 -19.52 27.33 -16.05
N LEU A 795 -19.02 26.61 -15.05
CA LEU A 795 -17.58 26.47 -14.79
C LEU A 795 -16.84 25.74 -15.93
N GLY A 796 -17.53 24.86 -16.66
CA GLY A 796 -17.00 24.11 -17.80
C GLY A 796 -17.37 24.70 -19.16
N ALA A 797 -18.05 25.86 -19.21
CA ALA A 797 -18.47 26.50 -20.44
C ALA A 797 -17.30 27.23 -21.15
N PRO A 798 -17.46 27.63 -22.43
CA PRO A 798 -16.46 28.45 -23.12
C PRO A 798 -16.09 29.71 -22.33
N GLU A 799 -14.84 30.15 -22.46
CA GLU A 799 -14.33 31.30 -21.70
C GLU A 799 -15.19 32.56 -21.88
N GLU A 800 -15.66 32.83 -23.10
CA GLU A 800 -16.54 33.97 -23.39
C GLU A 800 -17.88 33.89 -22.62
N ILE A 801 -18.45 32.70 -22.48
CA ILE A 801 -19.72 32.46 -21.77
C ILE A 801 -19.53 32.69 -20.27
N ARG A 802 -18.41 32.21 -19.71
CA ARG A 802 -18.03 32.44 -18.32
C ARG A 802 -17.82 33.92 -18.02
N ILE A 803 -17.11 34.62 -18.91
CA ILE A 803 -16.92 36.07 -18.85
C ILE A 803 -18.26 36.77 -18.88
N ALA A 804 -19.17 36.42 -19.79
CA ALA A 804 -20.47 37.08 -19.92
C ALA A 804 -21.33 36.93 -18.66
N TRP A 805 -21.34 35.76 -18.03
CA TRP A 805 -22.02 35.57 -16.75
C TRP A 805 -21.44 36.46 -15.66
N LEU A 806 -20.11 36.52 -15.54
CA LEU A 806 -19.43 37.36 -14.56
C LEU A 806 -19.69 38.85 -14.83
N GLU A 807 -19.64 39.29 -16.09
CA GLU A 807 -20.00 40.65 -16.50
C GLU A 807 -21.42 41.01 -16.04
N GLY A 808 -22.39 40.12 -16.26
CA GLY A 808 -23.77 40.32 -15.83
C GLY A 808 -23.90 40.43 -14.31
N TYR A 809 -23.21 39.55 -13.56
CA TYR A 809 -23.23 39.59 -12.09
C TYR A 809 -22.61 40.87 -11.55
N LEU A 810 -21.45 41.28 -12.07
CA LEU A 810 -20.75 42.50 -11.63
C LEU A 810 -21.49 43.78 -11.99
N LEU A 811 -22.26 43.80 -13.08
CA LEU A 811 -23.06 44.97 -13.43
C LEU A 811 -24.23 45.18 -12.47
N GLY A 812 -24.72 44.12 -11.83
CA GLY A 812 -25.74 44.21 -10.77
C GLY A 812 -25.15 44.54 -9.40
N ASP A 813 -24.22 43.70 -8.92
CA ASP A 813 -23.77 43.69 -7.51
C ASP A 813 -22.28 44.06 -7.33
N GLY A 814 -21.58 44.42 -8.40
CA GLY A 814 -20.16 44.76 -8.37
C GLY A 814 -19.91 46.16 -7.78
N SER A 815 -18.90 46.24 -6.90
CA SER A 815 -18.40 47.49 -6.34
C SER A 815 -16.90 47.60 -6.58
N GLU A 816 -16.39 48.80 -6.85
CA GLU A 816 -14.96 49.06 -6.98
C GLU A 816 -14.51 50.11 -5.97
N ASN A 817 -13.46 49.78 -5.22
CA ASN A 817 -12.72 50.76 -4.46
C ASN A 817 -11.76 51.53 -5.39
N ARG A 818 -12.05 52.82 -5.59
CA ARG A 818 -11.26 53.70 -6.48
C ARG A 818 -9.80 53.87 -6.06
N LEU A 819 -9.48 53.76 -4.77
CA LEU A 819 -8.14 53.95 -4.23
C LEU A 819 -7.30 52.68 -4.36
N SER A 820 -7.84 51.54 -3.94
CA SER A 820 -7.11 50.27 -3.95
C SER A 820 -7.21 49.52 -5.27
N ARG A 821 -8.03 50.00 -6.22
CA ARG A 821 -8.40 49.30 -7.47
C ARG A 821 -8.94 47.88 -7.21
N GLN A 822 -9.38 47.62 -5.98
CA GLN A 822 -9.98 46.35 -5.60
C GLN A 822 -11.44 46.36 -5.99
N VAL A 823 -11.87 45.29 -6.65
CA VAL A 823 -13.28 45.07 -6.97
C VAL A 823 -13.79 44.00 -6.02
N SER A 824 -15.02 44.20 -5.57
CA SER A 824 -15.71 43.33 -4.63
C SER A 824 -17.15 43.10 -5.03
N CYS A 825 -17.65 41.91 -4.71
CA CYS A 825 -19.08 41.64 -4.62
C CYS A 825 -19.41 41.06 -3.25
N GLU A 826 -20.61 41.32 -2.76
CA GLU A 826 -21.04 40.92 -1.43
C GLU A 826 -22.30 40.08 -1.53
N THR A 827 -22.24 38.83 -1.06
CA THR A 827 -23.41 37.95 -1.04
C THR A 827 -23.57 37.30 0.33
N ILE A 828 -24.82 37.15 0.75
CA ILE A 828 -25.15 36.35 1.95
C ILE A 828 -25.26 34.85 1.63
N SER A 829 -25.31 34.47 0.34
CA SER A 829 -25.35 33.08 -0.11
C SER A 829 -23.95 32.44 -0.12
N LYS A 830 -23.74 31.41 0.71
CA LYS A 830 -22.50 30.62 0.70
C LYS A 830 -22.27 29.91 -0.64
N PRO A 831 -23.28 29.21 -1.23
CA PRO A 831 -23.12 28.55 -2.52
C PRO A 831 -22.70 29.51 -3.64
N LEU A 832 -23.33 30.68 -3.74
CA LEU A 832 -22.99 31.68 -4.75
C LEU A 832 -21.56 32.20 -4.57
N ALA A 833 -21.16 32.47 -3.33
CA ALA A 833 -19.80 32.92 -3.06
C ALA A 833 -18.75 31.88 -3.49
N ASN A 834 -19.00 30.61 -3.18
CA ASN A 834 -18.14 29.51 -3.61
C ASN A 834 -18.11 29.39 -5.13
N PHE A 835 -19.26 29.51 -5.81
CA PHE A 835 -19.32 29.50 -7.26
C PHE A 835 -18.50 30.62 -7.90
N ILE A 836 -18.60 31.86 -7.40
CA ILE A 836 -17.84 33.00 -7.93
C ILE A 836 -16.33 32.78 -7.72
N LEU A 837 -15.91 32.22 -6.59
CA LEU A 837 -14.51 31.80 -6.40
C LEU A 837 -14.08 30.81 -7.49
N TYR A 838 -14.84 29.72 -7.70
CA TYR A 838 -14.51 28.76 -8.75
C TYR A 838 -14.53 29.38 -10.15
N LEU A 839 -15.48 30.26 -10.45
CA LEU A 839 -15.61 30.91 -11.75
C LEU A 839 -14.42 31.85 -12.02
N THR A 840 -14.03 32.67 -11.05
CA THR A 840 -12.87 33.56 -11.18
C THR A 840 -11.58 32.77 -11.34
N GLU A 841 -11.36 31.72 -10.54
CA GLU A 841 -10.22 30.81 -10.74
C GLU A 841 -10.28 30.10 -12.10
N SER A 842 -11.47 29.72 -12.59
CA SER A 842 -11.61 29.11 -13.92
C SER A 842 -11.13 30.02 -15.06
N LEU A 843 -11.19 31.34 -14.83
CA LEU A 843 -10.73 32.40 -15.72
C LEU A 843 -9.28 32.84 -15.41
N GLY A 844 -8.61 32.17 -14.47
CA GLY A 844 -7.27 32.50 -14.00
C GLY A 844 -7.20 33.75 -13.12
N ILE A 845 -8.32 34.23 -12.58
CA ILE A 845 -8.38 35.44 -11.75
C ILE A 845 -8.30 35.01 -10.27
N PRO A 846 -7.17 35.26 -9.57
CA PRO A 846 -7.06 34.90 -8.18
C PRO A 846 -8.03 35.73 -7.34
N SER A 847 -8.86 35.05 -6.54
CA SER A 847 -9.86 35.70 -5.70
C SER A 847 -9.83 35.18 -4.27
N ARG A 848 -10.23 36.03 -3.34
CA ARG A 848 -10.36 35.71 -1.91
C ARG A 848 -11.77 35.95 -1.43
N ASN A 849 -12.23 35.14 -0.48
CA ASN A 849 -13.51 35.31 0.19
C ASN A 849 -13.28 35.65 1.66
N CYS A 850 -13.73 36.82 2.09
CA CYS A 850 -13.66 37.24 3.49
C CYS A 850 -15.08 37.26 4.07
N MET A 851 -15.26 36.65 5.24
CA MET A 851 -16.52 36.78 5.98
C MET A 851 -16.56 38.14 6.68
N ILE A 852 -17.64 38.88 6.47
CA ILE A 852 -17.90 40.16 7.13
C ILE A 852 -19.13 39.97 8.02
N THR A 853 -19.02 40.39 9.27
CA THR A 853 -20.15 40.41 10.21
C THR A 853 -20.60 41.85 10.39
N ARG A 854 -21.89 42.13 10.15
CA ARG A 854 -22.49 43.47 10.35
C ARG A 854 -23.66 43.37 11.31
N SER A 855 -23.75 44.29 12.26
CA SER A 855 -24.94 44.50 13.08
C SER A 855 -25.89 45.47 12.36
N LYS A 856 -27.12 45.04 12.09
CA LYS A 856 -28.24 45.94 11.77
C LYS A 856 -29.24 45.92 12.93
N ASN A 857 -30.17 46.88 12.96
CA ASN A 857 -31.20 46.98 14.01
C ASN A 857 -32.03 45.69 14.20
N ASP A 858 -32.02 44.79 13.21
CA ASP A 858 -32.80 43.55 13.18
C ASP A 858 -31.97 42.29 13.51
N GLY A 859 -30.69 42.44 13.87
CA GLY A 859 -29.80 41.34 14.27
C GLY A 859 -28.39 41.37 13.66
N ILE A 860 -27.60 40.32 13.95
CA ILE A 860 -26.27 40.10 13.38
C ILE A 860 -26.40 39.38 12.04
N HIS A 861 -25.97 40.01 10.96
CA HIS A 861 -25.91 39.40 9.63
C HIS A 861 -24.46 39.09 9.24
N VAL A 862 -24.22 37.87 8.75
CA VAL A 862 -22.92 37.45 8.21
C VAL A 862 -23.01 37.42 6.69
N SER A 863 -22.22 38.25 6.02
CA SER A 863 -22.05 38.28 4.57
C SER A 863 -20.69 37.75 4.16
N ARG A 864 -20.59 37.28 2.91
CA ARG A 864 -19.34 36.89 2.27
C ARG A 864 -19.00 37.95 1.25
N ASN A 865 -17.84 38.55 1.41
CA ASN A 865 -17.34 39.53 0.48
C ASN A 865 -16.16 38.94 -0.28
N ILE A 866 -16.33 38.84 -1.59
CA ILE A 866 -15.35 38.26 -2.50
C ILE A 866 -14.60 39.42 -3.11
N TYR A 867 -13.28 39.40 -2.95
CA TYR A 867 -12.41 40.47 -3.41
C TYR A 867 -11.41 39.96 -4.43
N TRP A 868 -11.09 40.82 -5.41
CA TRP A 868 -9.99 40.63 -6.35
C TRP A 868 -9.41 42.00 -6.74
N SER A 869 -8.13 42.04 -7.11
CA SER A 869 -7.45 43.29 -7.49
C SER A 869 -7.38 43.44 -9.01
N LEU A 870 -7.54 44.65 -9.50
CA LEU A 870 -7.36 44.99 -10.92
C LEU A 870 -5.91 45.20 -11.33
N GLU A 871 -5.09 45.64 -10.38
CA GLU A 871 -3.66 45.85 -10.53
C GLU A 871 -2.93 44.96 -9.52
N PRO A 872 -1.79 44.34 -9.88
CA PRO A 872 -1.01 43.61 -8.90
C PRO A 872 -0.55 44.61 -7.82
N ILE A 873 -1.09 44.47 -6.61
CA ILE A 873 -0.60 45.19 -5.44
C ILE A 873 0.84 44.73 -5.24
N ARG A 874 1.78 45.65 -4.96
CA ARG A 874 3.20 45.37 -4.65
C ARG A 874 3.42 44.53 -3.36
N GLU A 875 2.39 43.82 -2.87
CA GLU A 875 2.50 42.92 -1.74
C GLU A 875 2.78 41.49 -2.21
N PRO A 876 3.86 40.86 -1.73
CA PRO A 876 4.35 39.56 -2.21
C PRO A 876 3.41 38.37 -1.93
N HIS A 877 2.29 38.59 -1.24
CA HIS A 877 1.31 37.55 -0.88
C HIS A 877 0.24 37.33 -1.95
N LEU A 878 0.16 38.20 -2.97
CA LEU A 878 -0.78 38.07 -4.10
C LEU A 878 0.01 37.74 -5.37
N LEU A 879 0.43 36.48 -5.48
CA LEU A 879 1.13 35.94 -6.65
C LEU A 879 0.29 36.14 -7.94
N ASN A 880 0.84 36.95 -8.86
CA ASN A 880 0.61 37.03 -10.31
C ASN A 880 -0.84 36.87 -10.83
N ILE A 881 -1.49 38.00 -11.10
CA ILE A 881 -2.79 38.13 -11.79
C ILE A 881 -2.58 38.14 -13.32
N PRO A 882 -3.38 37.43 -14.15
CA PRO A 882 -3.39 37.63 -15.60
C PRO A 882 -4.06 38.98 -15.93
N ALA A 883 -3.23 39.99 -16.17
CA ALA A 883 -3.60 41.41 -16.18
C ALA A 883 -4.21 41.95 -17.50
N LYS A 884 -4.65 41.15 -18.49
CA LYS A 884 -5.17 41.70 -19.77
C LYS A 884 -6.64 41.44 -20.09
N PRO A 885 -7.16 40.19 -20.11
CA PRO A 885 -8.56 39.93 -20.46
C PRO A 885 -9.53 40.51 -19.43
N PHE A 886 -9.22 40.30 -18.15
CA PHE A 886 -10.04 40.77 -17.04
C PHE A 886 -10.02 42.30 -16.87
N GLY A 887 -8.85 42.92 -17.01
CA GLY A 887 -8.72 44.37 -17.04
C GLY A 887 -9.50 44.99 -18.21
N LYS A 888 -9.47 44.36 -19.40
CA LYS A 888 -10.29 44.77 -20.56
C LYS A 888 -11.79 44.59 -20.31
N MET A 889 -12.21 43.51 -19.65
CA MET A 889 -13.60 43.26 -19.27
C MET A 889 -14.10 44.36 -18.34
N LEU A 890 -13.36 44.65 -17.27
CA LEU A 890 -13.74 45.68 -16.30
C LEU A 890 -13.69 47.09 -16.89
N LYS A 891 -12.75 47.39 -17.79
CA LYS A 891 -12.77 48.64 -18.57
C LYS A 891 -14.07 48.77 -19.37
N ARG A 892 -14.51 47.72 -20.07
CA ARG A 892 -15.78 47.71 -20.81
C ARG A 892 -17.00 47.86 -19.90
N ILE A 893 -16.98 47.27 -18.71
CA ILE A 893 -18.05 47.43 -17.71
C ILE A 893 -18.11 48.88 -17.22
N ARG A 894 -16.96 49.54 -16.98
CA ARG A 894 -16.91 50.95 -16.56
C ARG A 894 -17.32 51.95 -17.64
N GLU A 895 -17.04 51.64 -18.90
CA GLU A 895 -17.43 52.47 -20.05
C GLU A 895 -18.94 52.43 -20.33
N LYS A 896 -19.63 51.41 -19.82
CA LYS A 896 -21.08 51.15 -19.96
C LYS A 896 -21.85 51.53 -18.70
#